data_AF-A0A8H7VZW0-F1
#
_entry.id   AF-A0A8H7VZW0-F1
#
_cell.length_a   1.000
_cell.length_b   1.000
_cell.length_c   1.000
_cell.angle_alpha   90.00
_cell.angle_beta   90.00
_cell.angle_gamma   90.00
#
_symmetry.space_group_name_H-M   'P 1'
#
loop_
_entity.id
_entity.type
_entity.pdbx_description
1 polymer ?
#
loop_
_entity_poly.entity_id
_entity_poly.type
_entity_poly.pdbx_seq_one_letter_code
_entity_poly.pdbx_strand_id
1 'polypeptide(L)'
;MSTLLPLTKQVFQKTRPLVAQRLVSTTTAETLKSKSKRLVFDSRSPSLQDFLAQRQVPLKPVEGNLARPDQVPYLQAQTQLLGKGKKFYIEVYGCQMNVNDTEILNSIMTKTGYVRTDNLDEANVVFLVTCAIRDNAEVRIWERLKYLRHYKTKINFDSPPIVGVLGCMAERLKTKLLEQDRLVDIVCGPDGYRSIPHLISLAEDEYDGGVANVMLSADETYADVMPMRLDTNSVSGWVSIMRGCNNMCSFCIVPFTRGNERSRPIDTILDEVRYLNDQGVKEVTVLGQNVNSYRDESESKYFMSGNNLGADLSNSGFKTIYKRKEGGRRFTELLDKMRIRFTSPHPKDFPTDLLHLIASRPNLCNSIHMPIQSGSNTVLERMRRGYTREAYLNLVEEMRRIIPDVWISSDFITGFCGETESEHKDTVSLMEQVKYDTAFMFAYSMREKTHAHRRYQDDVLESDKSRRLQEIVTTFHQQAAIKNQSLIGSKQLVLIDSERPKTKYGVETKISGKSDGGHKVFIQQTEAENFKKGDYVEVEIKHATSASLTGTSLGRSSILKFSQQTRSYSTTIRRDEGRHLYRSFLKAGDAAVTTTSHSKRNMKFLIRKGFTNNEFLSDPNIHTKAQNTLELLHIAAVRKGLERDIVNNICELKYEQEKYDKRPPFYNRNFSPQLKEIHSTSRKELELTIDALNKELNLCLL
;
A
#
# COMPACT_ATOMS: atom_id res chain seq x y z
N MET A 1 -15.59 10.70 73.61
CA MET A 1 -15.07 12.02 73.98
C MET A 1 -15.24 12.93 72.77
N SER A 2 -16.38 13.63 72.65
CA SER A 2 -16.59 15.04 73.09
C SER A 2 -15.54 15.97 72.45
N THR A 3 -15.84 16.96 71.62
CA THR A 3 -16.80 18.10 71.76
C THR A 3 -16.68 18.93 70.47
N LEU A 4 -17.77 19.25 69.74
CA LEU A 4 -18.65 20.45 69.82
C LEU A 4 -18.16 21.73 69.10
N LEU A 5 -19.08 22.26 68.28
CA LEU A 5 -19.16 23.48 67.43
C LEU A 5 -19.29 24.82 68.27
N PRO A 6 -19.78 25.98 67.74
CA PRO A 6 -19.10 27.06 66.99
C PRO A 6 -19.49 28.48 67.56
N LEU A 7 -19.41 29.54 66.74
CA LEU A 7 -20.17 30.84 66.77
C LEU A 7 -19.31 32.12 66.89
N THR A 8 -19.44 33.06 65.95
CA THR A 8 -20.34 34.24 66.08
C THR A 8 -20.20 35.22 64.89
N LYS A 9 -21.36 35.62 64.32
CA LYS A 9 -21.60 36.88 63.58
C LYS A 9 -21.87 37.98 64.63
N GLN A 10 -21.53 39.25 64.44
CA GLN A 10 -22.33 40.34 63.82
C GLN A 10 -21.68 41.67 64.28
N VAL A 11 -21.86 42.78 63.54
CA VAL A 11 -22.40 44.09 64.03
C VAL A 11 -22.14 45.26 63.05
N PHE A 12 -23.26 45.76 62.50
CA PHE A 12 -23.68 47.16 62.21
C PHE A 12 -23.49 47.89 60.86
N GLN A 13 -24.68 48.30 60.37
CA GLN A 13 -25.04 49.32 59.36
C GLN A 13 -24.83 50.74 59.94
N LYS A 14 -24.90 51.91 59.26
CA LYS A 14 -25.92 52.47 58.33
C LYS A 14 -25.55 53.98 58.13
N THR A 15 -25.74 54.56 56.93
CA THR A 15 -26.54 55.79 56.62
C THR A 15 -26.29 56.32 55.18
N ARG A 16 -27.34 56.95 54.61
CA ARG A 16 -27.65 57.29 53.19
C ARG A 16 -27.38 58.81 52.88
N PRO A 17 -27.98 59.45 51.83
CA PRO A 17 -27.81 59.38 50.36
C PRO A 17 -27.60 60.79 49.71
N LEU A 18 -27.48 60.91 48.37
CA LEU A 18 -28.14 61.95 47.53
C LEU A 18 -27.84 61.77 46.03
N VAL A 19 -28.64 62.44 45.22
CA VAL A 19 -29.15 62.06 43.89
C VAL A 19 -28.68 63.03 42.79
N ALA A 20 -28.63 62.51 41.55
CA ALA A 20 -28.85 63.17 40.24
C ALA A 20 -27.71 63.89 39.47
N GLN A 21 -27.52 63.33 38.26
CA GLN A 21 -27.48 63.97 36.94
C GLN A 21 -26.14 64.24 36.22
N ARG A 22 -25.95 63.42 35.17
CA ARG A 22 -25.45 63.68 33.81
C ARG A 22 -24.08 64.37 33.64
N LEU A 23 -23.18 63.66 32.97
CA LEU A 23 -22.79 64.00 31.60
C LEU A 23 -22.07 62.82 30.93
N VAL A 24 -22.63 62.42 29.78
CA VAL A 24 -21.98 61.55 28.79
C VAL A 24 -20.76 62.29 28.26
N SER A 25 -19.57 61.69 28.37
CA SER A 25 -18.47 62.01 27.48
C SER A 25 -17.82 60.70 27.03
N THR A 26 -18.00 60.45 25.74
CA THR A 26 -17.42 59.40 24.93
C THR A 26 -15.90 59.54 24.89
N THR A 27 -15.18 58.57 25.43
CA THR A 27 -13.84 58.19 24.95
C THR A 27 -13.66 56.69 25.20
N THR A 28 -13.92 55.91 24.16
CA THR A 28 -13.57 54.48 24.10
C THR A 28 -12.05 54.36 24.04
N ALA A 29 -11.43 54.08 25.19
CA ALA A 29 -10.07 53.57 25.24
C ALA A 29 -10.11 52.09 24.79
N GLU A 30 -9.93 51.86 23.50
CA GLU A 30 -9.71 50.53 22.94
C GLU A 30 -8.41 49.97 23.53
N THR A 31 -8.55 48.96 24.39
CA THR A 31 -7.45 48.12 24.83
C THR A 31 -7.07 47.20 23.68
N LEU A 32 -6.00 47.57 22.96
CA LEU A 32 -5.31 46.72 21.98
C LEU A 32 -4.72 45.48 22.67
N LYS A 33 -5.53 44.44 22.89
CA LYS A 33 -5.02 43.08 23.09
C LYS A 33 -4.46 42.62 21.75
N SER A 34 -3.13 42.64 21.61
CA SER A 34 -2.42 41.95 20.54
C SER A 34 -2.85 40.48 20.52
N LYS A 35 -3.72 40.11 19.56
CA LYS A 35 -4.01 38.71 19.26
C LYS A 35 -2.77 38.17 18.56
N SER A 36 -1.99 37.34 19.24
CA SER A 36 -0.96 36.50 18.60
C SER A 36 -1.56 35.83 17.37
N LYS A 37 -1.13 36.25 16.17
CA LYS A 37 -1.62 35.66 14.92
C LYS A 37 -1.02 34.25 14.82
N ARG A 38 -1.83 33.24 14.54
CA ARG A 38 -1.38 31.87 14.24
C ARG A 38 -1.39 31.67 12.73
N LEU A 39 -0.37 31.01 12.19
CA LEU A 39 -0.29 30.69 10.77
C LEU A 39 -0.75 29.26 10.55
N VAL A 40 -1.87 29.08 9.84
CA VAL A 40 -2.47 27.77 9.57
C VAL A 40 -2.73 27.64 8.07
N PHE A 41 -2.02 26.72 7.41
CA PHE A 41 -2.30 26.29 6.04
C PHE A 41 -3.29 25.12 6.08
N ASP A 42 -4.53 25.36 5.63
CA ASP A 42 -5.64 24.39 5.64
C ASP A 42 -6.36 24.36 4.29
N SER A 43 -7.02 23.25 3.98
CA SER A 43 -7.82 23.05 2.77
C SER A 43 -9.19 23.75 2.80
N ARG A 44 -9.38 24.81 3.61
CA ARG A 44 -10.61 25.60 3.58
C ARG A 44 -10.63 26.44 2.31
N SER A 45 -11.58 26.16 1.42
CA SER A 45 -11.90 27.05 0.31
C SER A 45 -12.33 28.41 0.88
N PRO A 46 -11.88 29.55 0.32
CA PRO A 46 -12.34 30.86 0.75
C PRO A 46 -13.87 30.92 0.71
N SER A 47 -14.51 31.33 1.80
CA SER A 47 -15.94 31.56 1.81
C SER A 47 -16.27 32.83 1.02
N LEU A 48 -17.52 32.97 0.58
CA LEU A 48 -18.00 34.21 -0.03
C LEU A 48 -17.78 35.42 0.90
N GLN A 49 -17.91 35.21 2.22
CA GLN A 49 -17.63 36.24 3.22
C GLN A 49 -16.15 36.60 3.31
N ASP A 50 -15.24 35.65 3.11
CA ASP A 50 -13.79 35.92 3.05
C ASP A 50 -13.44 36.76 1.80
N PHE A 51 -14.13 36.50 0.67
CA PHE A 51 -14.01 37.30 -0.54
C PHE A 51 -14.56 38.73 -0.36
N LEU A 52 -15.67 38.87 0.35
CA LEU A 52 -16.29 40.18 0.61
C LEU A 52 -15.53 40.98 1.69
N ALA A 53 -14.85 40.30 2.61
CA ALA A 53 -14.05 40.93 3.68
C ALA A 53 -12.68 41.42 3.19
N GLN A 54 -12.18 40.93 2.05
CA GLN A 54 -11.00 41.48 1.39
C GLN A 54 -11.33 42.83 0.74
N ARG A 55 -11.39 43.89 1.55
CA ARG A 55 -11.07 45.23 1.04
C ARG A 55 -9.66 45.17 0.45
N GLN A 56 -9.54 45.48 -0.83
CA GLN A 56 -8.29 45.56 -1.58
C GLN A 56 -7.17 46.11 -0.69
N VAL A 57 -6.30 45.24 -0.21
CA VAL A 57 -5.00 45.67 0.31
C VAL A 57 -4.27 46.20 -0.92
N PRO A 58 -3.81 47.46 -0.95
CA PRO A 58 -3.07 47.97 -2.08
C PRO A 58 -1.88 47.04 -2.31
N LEU A 59 -1.87 46.36 -3.46
CA LEU A 59 -0.77 45.51 -3.87
C LEU A 59 0.47 46.39 -3.91
N LYS A 60 1.43 46.14 -3.00
CA LYS A 60 2.75 46.73 -3.14
C LYS A 60 3.30 46.28 -4.50
N PRO A 61 3.88 47.18 -5.31
CA PRO A 61 4.48 46.80 -6.57
C PRO A 61 5.54 45.73 -6.29
N VAL A 62 5.41 44.58 -6.95
CA VAL A 62 6.41 43.53 -6.90
C VAL A 62 7.66 44.09 -7.60
N GLU A 63 8.78 44.16 -6.88
CA GLU A 63 10.05 44.59 -7.45
C GLU A 63 10.42 43.74 -8.67
N GLY A 64 10.79 44.39 -9.77
CA GLY A 64 10.94 43.77 -11.10
C GLY A 64 11.97 42.62 -11.22
N ASN A 65 12.74 42.35 -10.17
CA ASN A 65 13.68 41.22 -10.13
C ASN A 65 13.03 39.88 -9.76
N LEU A 66 11.76 39.87 -9.32
CA LEU A 66 11.00 38.65 -9.00
C LEU A 66 10.28 38.04 -10.22
N ALA A 67 10.47 38.59 -11.42
CA ALA A 67 9.76 38.21 -12.63
C ALA A 67 10.26 36.92 -13.32
N ARG A 68 11.22 36.21 -12.73
CA ARG A 68 11.67 34.89 -13.24
C ARG A 68 11.14 33.78 -12.33
N PRO A 69 10.25 32.89 -12.81
CA PRO A 69 9.64 31.84 -11.99
C PRO A 69 10.66 30.86 -11.36
N ASP A 70 11.89 30.82 -11.89
CA ASP A 70 12.95 29.92 -11.42
C ASP A 70 13.87 30.54 -10.34
N GLN A 71 13.72 31.82 -10.00
CA GLN A 71 14.53 32.49 -8.96
C GLN A 71 13.64 33.15 -7.92
N VAL A 72 13.13 32.30 -7.03
CA VAL A 72 12.41 32.73 -5.84
C VAL A 72 13.42 32.93 -4.70
N PRO A 73 13.66 34.15 -4.18
CA PRO A 73 14.78 34.47 -3.30
C PRO A 73 14.82 33.68 -1.98
N TYR A 74 13.67 33.30 -1.43
CA TYR A 74 13.61 32.49 -0.20
C TYR A 74 13.86 30.99 -0.43
N LEU A 75 13.77 30.51 -1.67
CA LEU A 75 14.17 29.14 -2.05
C LEU A 75 15.70 29.01 -2.24
N GLN A 76 16.41 30.15 -2.34
CA GLN A 76 17.86 30.20 -2.54
C GLN A 76 18.67 30.31 -1.24
N ALA A 77 18.03 30.46 -0.07
CA ALA A 77 18.71 30.26 1.20
C ALA A 77 19.22 28.80 1.24
N GLN A 78 20.51 28.61 1.50
CA GLN A 78 21.19 27.29 1.56
C GLN A 78 20.44 26.33 2.49
N THR A 79 19.42 25.64 1.95
CA THR A 79 18.48 24.81 2.72
C THR A 79 19.23 23.66 3.39
N GLN A 80 20.37 23.28 2.82
CA GLN A 80 21.32 22.27 3.33
C GLN A 80 22.02 22.68 4.64
N LEU A 81 22.00 23.96 5.03
CA LEU A 81 22.68 24.46 6.23
C LEU A 81 21.72 24.89 7.35
N LEU A 82 20.41 24.88 7.12
CA LEU A 82 19.40 25.26 8.12
C LEU A 82 19.55 24.46 9.43
N GLY A 83 19.88 23.18 9.30
CA GLY A 83 20.04 22.26 10.43
C GLY A 83 21.45 22.08 10.95
N LYS A 84 22.46 22.80 10.42
CA LYS A 84 23.86 22.49 10.73
C LYS A 84 24.14 22.60 12.22
N GLY A 85 24.54 21.48 12.84
CA GLY A 85 24.80 21.39 14.28
C GLY A 85 23.56 21.21 15.15
N LYS A 86 22.36 21.20 14.57
CA LYS A 86 21.10 20.93 15.28
C LYS A 86 20.73 19.46 15.15
N LYS A 87 20.15 18.90 16.21
CA LYS A 87 19.67 17.52 16.25
C LYS A 87 18.16 17.43 16.33
N PHE A 88 17.60 16.35 15.79
CA PHE A 88 16.17 16.05 15.91
C PHE A 88 15.94 14.63 16.44
N TYR A 89 14.86 14.47 17.19
CA TYR A 89 14.43 13.22 17.79
C TYR A 89 13.01 12.89 17.32
N ILE A 90 12.72 11.62 17.06
CA ILE A 90 11.41 11.18 16.54
C ILE A 90 10.83 10.07 17.39
N GLU A 91 9.55 10.20 17.77
CA GLU A 91 8.75 9.15 18.39
C GLU A 91 7.57 8.78 17.50
N VAL A 92 7.40 7.48 17.27
CA VAL A 92 6.34 6.97 16.39
C VAL A 92 5.22 6.35 17.22
N TYR A 93 4.02 6.92 17.10
CA TYR A 93 2.79 6.47 17.76
C TYR A 93 1.72 6.15 16.71
N GLY A 94 1.83 4.97 16.09
CA GLY A 94 0.90 4.67 15.00
C GLY A 94 1.04 3.32 14.34
N CYS A 95 0.76 3.31 13.04
CA CYS A 95 0.78 2.12 12.18
C CYS A 95 2.04 2.07 11.30
N GLN A 96 2.12 1.05 10.46
CA GLN A 96 3.23 0.81 9.52
C GLN A 96 3.42 1.99 8.56
N MET A 97 2.35 2.67 8.15
CA MET A 97 2.45 3.90 7.37
C MET A 97 3.18 5.01 8.11
N ASN A 98 2.99 5.14 9.44
CA ASN A 98 3.70 6.15 10.23
C ASN A 98 5.18 5.82 10.38
N VAL A 99 5.55 4.53 10.42
CA VAL A 99 6.96 4.11 10.38
C VAL A 99 7.60 4.53 9.05
N ASN A 100 6.93 4.25 7.93
CA ASN A 100 7.40 4.69 6.61
C ASN A 100 7.45 6.22 6.47
N ASP A 101 6.42 6.92 6.95
CA ASP A 101 6.38 8.40 7.00
C ASP A 101 7.56 8.96 7.81
N THR A 102 8.04 8.24 8.82
CA THR A 102 9.21 8.62 9.63
C THR A 102 10.52 8.48 8.84
N GLU A 103 10.65 7.46 7.99
CA GLU A 103 11.84 7.31 7.13
C GLU A 103 11.90 8.39 6.04
N ILE A 104 10.74 8.84 5.54
CA ILE A 104 10.62 10.00 4.66
C ILE A 104 11.04 11.28 5.40
N LEU A 105 10.50 11.50 6.60
CA LEU A 105 10.87 12.64 7.45
C LEU A 105 12.37 12.68 7.73
N ASN A 106 12.96 11.54 8.09
CA ASN A 106 14.38 11.39 8.35
C ASN A 106 15.23 11.80 7.12
N SER A 107 14.81 11.41 5.92
CA SER A 107 15.44 11.79 4.65
C SER A 107 15.38 13.30 4.41
N ILE A 108 14.20 13.91 4.62
CA ILE A 108 14.01 15.36 4.44
C ILE A 108 14.88 16.16 5.41
N MET A 109 14.88 15.80 6.70
CA MET A 109 15.64 16.50 7.74
C MET A 109 17.16 16.34 7.56
N THR A 110 17.62 15.15 7.16
CA THR A 110 19.04 14.91 6.92
C THR A 110 19.55 15.72 5.71
N LYS A 111 18.75 15.83 4.65
CA LYS A 111 19.09 16.65 3.46
C LYS A 111 19.19 18.15 3.78
N THR A 112 18.52 18.63 4.83
CA THR A 112 18.59 20.02 5.29
C THR A 112 19.67 20.26 6.36
N GLY A 113 20.50 19.26 6.64
CA GLY A 113 21.67 19.36 7.51
C GLY A 113 21.43 19.04 8.98
N TYR A 114 20.21 18.64 9.37
CA TYR A 114 19.92 18.19 10.73
C TYR A 114 20.46 16.76 10.97
N VAL A 115 20.84 16.47 12.21
CA VAL A 115 21.34 15.14 12.60
C VAL A 115 20.33 14.44 13.50
N ARG A 116 19.96 13.20 13.19
CA ARG A 116 19.06 12.42 14.05
C ARG A 116 19.78 12.04 15.36
N THR A 117 19.07 12.12 16.48
CA THR A 117 19.50 11.59 17.78
C THR A 117 18.45 10.61 18.33
N ASP A 118 18.89 9.65 19.12
CA ASP A 118 18.03 8.77 19.93
C ASP A 118 17.95 9.24 21.40
N ASN A 119 18.73 10.27 21.75
CA ASN A 119 18.70 10.90 23.06
C ASN A 119 17.85 12.17 23.01
N LEU A 120 16.77 12.20 23.81
CA LEU A 120 15.87 13.34 23.91
C LEU A 120 16.58 14.60 24.42
N ASP A 121 17.57 14.45 25.30
CA ASP A 121 18.27 15.58 25.93
C ASP A 121 19.14 16.38 24.97
N GLU A 122 19.54 15.76 23.85
CA GLU A 122 20.38 16.39 22.83
C GLU A 122 19.57 16.99 21.68
N ALA A 123 18.24 16.83 21.70
CA ALA A 123 17.38 17.22 20.60
C ALA A 123 17.06 18.72 20.63
N ASN A 124 17.21 19.41 19.50
CA ASN A 124 16.69 20.76 19.29
C ASN A 124 15.25 20.72 18.77
N VAL A 125 14.87 19.64 18.09
CA VAL A 125 13.52 19.43 17.56
C VAL A 125 13.03 18.03 17.91
N VAL A 126 11.80 17.93 18.41
CA VAL A 126 11.15 16.68 18.80
C VAL A 126 9.90 16.48 17.97
N PHE A 127 9.83 15.39 17.21
CA PHE A 127 8.66 15.04 16.40
C PHE A 127 7.91 13.86 16.97
N LEU A 128 6.61 14.03 17.19
CA LEU A 128 5.67 12.97 17.49
C LEU A 128 4.91 12.61 16.20
N VAL A 129 5.23 11.48 15.58
CA VAL A 129 4.53 10.99 14.38
C VAL A 129 3.34 10.14 14.80
N THR A 130 2.13 10.62 14.53
CA THR A 130 0.90 10.14 15.16
C THR A 130 -0.13 9.57 14.18
N CYS A 131 -0.95 8.65 14.68
CA CYS A 131 -2.07 8.05 13.96
C CYS A 131 -3.42 8.57 14.47
N ALA A 132 -4.40 8.77 13.58
CA ALA A 132 -5.78 9.16 13.95
C ALA A 132 -6.71 7.95 14.17
N ILE A 133 -6.23 6.72 13.94
CA ILE A 133 -7.08 5.52 13.83
C ILE A 133 -7.06 4.68 15.11
N ARG A 134 -6.18 4.94 16.07
CA ARG A 134 -6.10 4.18 17.32
C ARG A 134 -6.42 5.10 18.49
N ASP A 135 -7.51 4.87 19.20
CA ASP A 135 -7.99 5.77 20.25
C ASP A 135 -7.01 5.91 21.41
N ASN A 136 -6.37 4.81 21.82
CA ASN A 136 -5.32 4.82 22.84
C ASN A 136 -4.07 5.63 22.42
N ALA A 137 -3.90 5.94 21.13
CA ALA A 137 -2.79 6.78 20.69
C ALA A 137 -3.01 8.24 21.06
N GLU A 138 -4.24 8.75 21.00
CA GLU A 138 -4.53 10.16 21.29
C GLU A 138 -4.25 10.50 22.76
N VAL A 139 -4.74 9.70 23.71
CA VAL A 139 -4.51 9.91 25.15
C VAL A 139 -3.02 9.94 25.49
N ARG A 140 -2.26 8.97 24.96
CA ARG A 140 -0.81 8.88 25.16
C ARG A 140 -0.06 10.09 24.62
N ILE A 141 -0.51 10.64 23.49
CA ILE A 141 0.11 11.84 22.91
C ILE A 141 -0.16 13.06 23.79
N TRP A 142 -1.37 13.24 24.30
CA TRP A 142 -1.66 14.35 25.22
C TRP A 142 -0.82 14.28 26.50
N GLU A 143 -0.64 13.09 27.08
CA GLU A 143 0.24 12.88 28.23
C GLU A 143 1.70 13.17 27.88
N ARG A 144 2.17 12.68 26.72
CA ARG A 144 3.53 12.90 26.24
C ARG A 144 3.81 14.38 26.00
N LEU A 145 2.88 15.11 25.41
CA LEU A 145 2.98 16.56 25.20
C LEU A 145 3.08 17.33 26.52
N LYS A 146 2.29 16.96 27.53
CA LYS A 146 2.40 17.55 28.87
C LYS A 146 3.78 17.30 29.50
N TYR A 147 4.31 16.08 29.34
CA TYR A 147 5.66 15.75 29.77
C TYR A 147 6.72 16.60 29.05
N LEU A 148 6.66 16.71 27.72
CA LEU A 148 7.62 17.51 26.94
C LEU A 148 7.54 19.00 27.30
N ARG A 149 6.35 19.52 27.61
CA ARG A 149 6.20 20.90 28.11
C ARG A 149 6.81 21.09 29.50
N HIS A 150 6.66 20.11 30.39
CA HIS A 150 7.32 20.14 31.69
C HIS A 150 8.84 20.10 31.54
N TYR A 151 9.34 19.27 30.63
CA TYR A 151 10.75 19.17 30.28
C TYR A 151 11.31 20.51 29.75
N LYS A 152 10.57 21.17 28.83
CA LYS A 152 10.84 22.51 28.28
C LYS A 152 10.88 23.60 29.34
N THR A 153 10.06 23.52 30.40
CA THR A 153 9.98 24.59 31.42
C THR A 153 10.88 24.39 32.64
N LYS A 154 11.35 23.17 32.93
CA LYS A 154 12.15 22.89 34.13
C LYS A 154 13.57 22.38 33.88
N ILE A 155 13.78 21.57 32.85
CA ILE A 155 15.04 20.84 32.67
C ILE A 155 15.92 21.55 31.64
N ASN A 156 15.32 21.99 30.52
CA ASN A 156 16.05 22.65 29.44
C ASN A 156 15.45 24.04 29.17
N PHE A 157 15.43 24.88 30.20
CA PHE A 157 14.82 26.22 30.16
C PHE A 157 15.57 27.19 29.25
N ASP A 158 16.90 27.09 29.19
CA ASP A 158 17.74 28.02 28.44
C ASP A 158 17.66 27.81 26.91
N SER A 159 17.36 26.58 26.47
CA SER A 159 17.21 26.25 25.05
C SER A 159 16.20 25.11 24.86
N PRO A 160 14.89 25.39 25.01
CA PRO A 160 13.89 24.35 24.92
C PRO A 160 13.72 23.83 23.49
N PRO A 161 13.50 22.52 23.30
CA PRO A 161 13.27 21.98 21.97
C PRO A 161 11.94 22.44 21.38
N ILE A 162 11.91 22.54 20.05
CA ILE A 162 10.67 22.71 19.26
C ILE A 162 9.93 21.39 19.23
N VAL A 163 8.64 21.39 19.58
CA VAL A 163 7.81 20.18 19.61
C VAL A 163 6.83 20.18 18.43
N GLY A 164 6.95 19.18 17.57
CA GLY A 164 6.08 19.00 16.41
C GLY A 164 5.20 17.75 16.51
N VAL A 165 3.91 17.89 16.23
CA VAL A 165 2.97 16.75 16.07
C VAL A 165 2.67 16.56 14.60
N LEU A 166 2.99 15.38 14.08
CA LEU A 166 2.92 15.05 12.67
C LEU A 166 1.93 13.90 12.40
N GLY A 167 1.45 13.78 11.17
CA GLY A 167 0.67 12.62 10.70
C GLY A 167 -0.85 12.81 10.75
N CYS A 168 -1.62 11.71 10.72
CA CYS A 168 -3.07 11.78 10.52
C CYS A 168 -3.81 12.47 11.67
N MET A 169 -3.34 12.30 12.91
CA MET A 169 -3.97 12.95 14.07
C MET A 169 -3.70 14.46 14.07
N ALA A 170 -2.58 14.90 13.51
CA ALA A 170 -2.28 16.32 13.31
C ALA A 170 -3.31 17.02 12.41
N GLU A 171 -3.77 16.38 11.32
CA GLU A 171 -4.90 16.92 10.53
C GLU A 171 -6.16 16.98 11.41
N ARG A 172 -6.55 15.84 12.00
CA ARG A 172 -7.85 15.71 12.65
C ARG A 172 -8.03 16.70 13.79
N LEU A 173 -7.00 16.84 14.64
CA LEU A 173 -7.05 17.61 15.89
C LEU A 173 -6.35 18.96 15.80
N LYS A 174 -6.09 19.48 14.59
CA LYS A 174 -5.31 20.71 14.39
C LYS A 174 -5.75 21.89 15.27
N THR A 175 -7.06 22.13 15.40
CA THR A 175 -7.58 23.23 16.22
C THR A 175 -7.30 22.99 17.69
N LYS A 176 -7.62 21.79 18.21
CA LYS A 176 -7.35 21.42 19.61
C LYS A 176 -5.84 21.48 19.94
N LEU A 177 -4.98 20.96 19.05
CA LEU A 177 -3.53 20.96 19.24
C LEU A 177 -2.92 22.36 19.28
N LEU A 178 -3.45 23.30 18.47
CA LEU A 178 -2.99 24.69 18.44
C LEU A 178 -3.61 25.54 19.55
N GLU A 179 -4.88 25.30 19.91
CA GLU A 179 -5.61 26.09 20.89
C GLU A 179 -5.31 25.70 22.33
N GLN A 180 -5.13 24.41 22.60
CA GLN A 180 -5.02 23.90 23.94
C GLN A 180 -3.58 24.01 24.48
N ASP A 181 -3.41 24.82 25.52
CA ASP A 181 -2.25 24.86 26.39
C ASP A 181 -0.88 25.10 25.72
N ARG A 182 -0.81 25.60 24.47
CA ARG A 182 0.46 25.83 23.75
C ARG A 182 1.43 24.65 23.87
N LEU A 183 0.90 23.44 23.78
CA LEU A 183 1.67 22.21 23.99
C LEU A 183 2.54 21.85 22.78
N VAL A 184 2.27 22.48 21.62
CA VAL A 184 2.84 22.12 20.33
C VAL A 184 3.24 23.38 19.58
N ASP A 185 4.45 23.38 19.02
CA ASP A 185 5.00 24.47 18.22
C ASP A 185 4.69 24.26 16.72
N ILE A 186 4.71 23.01 16.25
CA ILE A 186 4.47 22.64 14.83
C ILE A 186 3.38 21.56 14.70
N VAL A 187 2.40 21.77 13.82
CA VAL A 187 1.40 20.74 13.46
C VAL A 187 1.48 20.45 11.96
N CYS A 188 1.81 19.21 11.57
CA CYS A 188 1.96 18.85 10.16
C CYS A 188 1.13 17.63 9.75
N GLY A 189 0.27 17.79 8.76
CA GLY A 189 -0.46 16.68 8.13
C GLY A 189 0.46 15.75 7.34
N PRO A 190 -0.03 14.57 6.93
CA PRO A 190 0.77 13.55 6.26
C PRO A 190 1.26 13.93 4.86
N ASP A 191 0.66 14.94 4.22
CA ASP A 191 1.05 15.43 2.88
C ASP A 191 1.90 16.72 2.94
N GLY A 192 2.26 17.18 4.15
CA GLY A 192 2.98 18.44 4.35
C GLY A 192 4.45 18.31 4.73
N TYR A 193 5.05 17.12 4.74
CA TYR A 193 6.38 16.89 5.35
C TYR A 193 7.51 17.69 4.67
N ARG A 194 7.38 18.04 3.38
CA ARG A 194 8.35 18.92 2.70
C ARG A 194 8.45 20.31 3.32
N SER A 195 7.36 20.79 3.90
CA SER A 195 7.31 22.11 4.53
C SER A 195 7.95 22.15 5.91
N ILE A 196 8.28 21.00 6.52
CA ILE A 196 8.78 20.94 7.90
C ILE A 196 10.01 21.83 8.14
N PRO A 197 11.06 21.83 7.28
CA PRO A 197 12.21 22.72 7.48
C PRO A 197 11.81 24.21 7.51
N HIS A 198 10.85 24.60 6.67
CA HIS A 198 10.31 25.95 6.66
C HIS A 198 9.45 26.24 7.91
N LEU A 199 8.61 25.27 8.34
CA LEU A 199 7.81 25.39 9.57
C LEU A 199 8.68 25.52 10.83
N ILE A 200 9.84 24.86 10.88
CA ILE A 200 10.83 25.04 11.94
C ILE A 200 11.33 26.48 11.95
N SER A 201 11.73 27.01 10.80
CA SER A 201 12.24 28.38 10.69
C SER A 201 11.18 29.40 11.17
N LEU A 202 9.93 29.23 10.76
CA LEU A 202 8.81 30.08 11.22
C LEU A 202 8.55 29.96 12.73
N ALA A 203 8.70 28.76 13.30
CA ALA A 203 8.55 28.53 14.73
C ALA A 203 9.71 29.11 15.56
N GLU A 204 10.91 29.22 14.97
CA GLU A 204 12.08 29.88 15.56
C GLU A 204 11.95 31.41 15.52
N ASP A 205 11.50 31.98 14.39
CA ASP A 205 11.62 33.41 14.10
C ASP A 205 10.42 34.26 14.58
N GLU A 206 9.16 33.79 14.49
CA GLU A 206 8.02 34.73 14.48
C GLU A 206 6.79 34.35 15.33
N TYR A 207 6.58 33.10 15.75
CA TYR A 207 5.24 32.66 16.20
C TYR A 207 5.15 32.10 17.63
N ASP A 208 4.80 32.97 18.58
CA ASP A 208 4.39 32.60 19.96
C ASP A 208 3.04 31.82 20.03
N GLY A 209 2.43 31.55 18.86
CA GLY A 209 1.11 30.93 18.71
C GLY A 209 1.09 29.56 18.01
N GLY A 210 2.24 29.03 17.57
CA GLY A 210 2.36 27.77 16.83
C GLY A 210 2.03 27.88 15.33
N VAL A 211 2.68 27.02 14.52
CA VAL A 211 2.58 26.99 13.05
C VAL A 211 2.01 25.66 12.59
N ALA A 212 1.09 25.65 11.62
CA ALA A 212 0.50 24.42 11.12
C ALA A 212 0.40 24.34 9.59
N ASN A 213 0.77 23.19 9.02
CA ASN A 213 0.44 22.82 7.66
C ASN A 213 -0.26 21.46 7.63
N VAL A 214 -1.57 21.47 7.42
CA VAL A 214 -2.40 20.25 7.35
C VAL A 214 -3.10 20.11 6.00
N MET A 215 -2.68 20.90 5.01
CA MET A 215 -3.29 20.89 3.69
C MET A 215 -3.09 19.53 3.02
N LEU A 216 -4.17 18.93 2.54
CA LEU A 216 -4.12 17.70 1.75
C LEU A 216 -3.80 18.07 0.31
N SER A 217 -2.75 17.48 -0.25
CA SER A 217 -2.34 17.69 -1.63
C SER A 217 -3.09 16.73 -2.57
N ALA A 218 -3.33 17.18 -3.81
CA ALA A 218 -3.97 16.38 -4.84
C ALA A 218 -3.01 15.37 -5.51
N ASP A 219 -1.70 15.57 -5.36
CA ASP A 219 -0.63 14.94 -6.15
C ASP A 219 0.52 14.34 -5.31
N GLU A 220 0.65 14.70 -4.02
CA GLU A 220 1.78 14.30 -3.20
C GLU A 220 1.80 12.78 -2.93
N THR A 221 2.94 12.17 -3.25
CA THR A 221 3.26 10.75 -3.07
C THR A 221 4.68 10.52 -2.54
N TYR A 222 5.49 11.58 -2.39
CA TYR A 222 6.92 11.55 -2.03
C TYR A 222 7.78 10.70 -2.98
N ALA A 223 7.39 10.58 -4.25
CA ALA A 223 8.03 9.69 -5.22
C ALA A 223 9.54 9.96 -5.45
N ASP A 224 9.95 11.22 -5.33
CA ASP A 224 11.32 11.74 -5.45
C ASP A 224 12.11 11.75 -4.13
N VAL A 225 11.50 11.33 -3.01
CA VAL A 225 12.17 11.26 -1.71
C VAL A 225 12.52 9.80 -1.42
N MET A 226 13.81 9.46 -1.56
CA MET A 226 14.31 8.16 -1.12
C MET A 226 14.28 8.06 0.41
N PRO A 227 13.50 7.14 1.02
CA PRO A 227 13.41 7.02 2.47
C PRO A 227 14.74 6.62 3.10
N MET A 228 15.06 7.19 4.27
CA MET A 228 16.24 6.83 5.05
C MET A 228 15.83 5.99 6.26
N ARG A 229 16.15 4.70 6.23
CA ARG A 229 15.76 3.73 7.26
C ARG A 229 16.29 4.11 8.63
N LEU A 230 15.46 3.88 9.65
CA LEU A 230 15.85 4.09 11.04
C LEU A 230 16.69 2.94 11.59
N ASP A 231 16.39 1.72 11.17
CA ASP A 231 17.13 0.49 11.51
C ASP A 231 17.80 -0.07 10.24
N THR A 232 19.10 0.17 10.12
CA THR A 232 19.92 -0.32 8.99
C THR A 232 20.09 -1.84 9.01
N ASN A 233 19.94 -2.47 10.17
CA ASN A 233 20.09 -3.92 10.34
C ASN A 233 18.81 -4.70 10.02
N SER A 234 17.69 -4.05 9.71
CA SER A 234 16.44 -4.73 9.40
C SER A 234 16.52 -5.52 8.08
N VAL A 235 16.05 -6.77 8.11
CA VAL A 235 15.95 -7.66 6.93
C VAL A 235 14.67 -7.48 6.13
N SER A 236 13.71 -6.73 6.69
CA SER A 236 12.45 -6.37 6.05
C SER A 236 12.34 -4.86 5.87
N GLY A 237 11.90 -4.42 4.68
CA GLY A 237 11.62 -3.02 4.38
C GLY A 237 10.12 -2.77 4.17
N TRP A 238 9.69 -1.53 4.42
CA TRP A 238 8.36 -1.05 4.06
C TRP A 238 8.48 -0.16 2.84
N VAL A 239 7.62 -0.35 1.84
CA VAL A 239 7.63 0.48 0.62
C VAL A 239 6.22 0.99 0.37
N SER A 240 6.02 2.29 0.49
CA SER A 240 4.73 2.91 0.18
C SER A 240 4.58 3.08 -1.33
N ILE A 241 3.52 2.49 -1.89
CA ILE A 241 3.19 2.55 -3.33
C ILE A 241 2.04 3.50 -3.64
N MET A 242 1.31 3.94 -2.61
CA MET A 242 0.18 4.84 -2.76
C MET A 242 -0.12 5.57 -1.45
N ARG A 243 -0.86 6.68 -1.56
CA ARG A 243 -1.41 7.44 -0.43
C ARG A 243 -2.89 7.75 -0.67
N GLY A 244 -3.65 7.87 0.41
CA GLY A 244 -5.07 8.22 0.35
C GLY A 244 -5.96 7.02 -0.02
N CYS A 245 -7.28 7.21 0.05
CA CYS A 245 -8.22 6.12 -0.19
C CYS A 245 -9.56 6.66 -0.72
N ASN A 246 -10.07 6.04 -1.78
CA ASN A 246 -11.38 6.37 -2.35
C ASN A 246 -12.53 5.53 -1.74
N ASN A 247 -12.21 4.54 -0.90
CA ASN A 247 -13.21 3.75 -0.19
C ASN A 247 -13.86 4.60 0.91
N MET A 248 -15.03 5.16 0.61
CA MET A 248 -15.85 5.97 1.53
C MET A 248 -16.63 5.09 2.52
N CYS A 249 -15.94 4.17 3.20
CA CYS A 249 -16.51 3.33 4.26
C CYS A 249 -17.03 4.20 5.40
N SER A 250 -18.18 3.84 5.99
CA SER A 250 -18.89 4.78 6.85
C SER A 250 -18.14 5.13 8.14
N PHE A 251 -17.33 4.21 8.66
CA PHE A 251 -16.52 4.36 9.87
C PHE A 251 -15.10 4.94 9.61
N CYS A 252 -14.65 5.03 8.36
CA CYS A 252 -13.25 5.29 8.05
C CYS A 252 -12.95 6.79 7.93
N ILE A 253 -11.93 7.26 8.65
CA ILE A 253 -11.47 8.67 8.64
C ILE A 253 -10.38 8.95 7.59
N VAL A 254 -9.82 7.90 6.99
CA VAL A 254 -8.66 7.98 6.08
C VAL A 254 -8.88 8.93 4.90
N PRO A 255 -10.02 8.91 4.18
CA PRO A 255 -10.24 9.84 3.07
C PRO A 255 -10.14 11.32 3.46
N PHE A 256 -10.46 11.64 4.72
CA PHE A 256 -10.43 13.02 5.24
C PHE A 256 -9.09 13.41 5.87
N THR A 257 -8.18 12.47 6.10
CA THR A 257 -6.88 12.72 6.76
C THR A 257 -5.69 12.44 5.86
N ARG A 258 -5.87 11.70 4.75
CA ARG A 258 -4.86 11.45 3.72
C ARG A 258 -5.34 11.81 2.30
N GLY A 259 -6.58 12.27 2.16
CA GLY A 259 -7.16 12.66 0.87
C GLY A 259 -7.53 11.48 -0.02
N ASN A 260 -7.77 11.82 -1.29
CA ASN A 260 -8.10 10.86 -2.35
C ASN A 260 -6.92 9.94 -2.66
N GLU A 261 -7.22 8.79 -3.24
CA GLU A 261 -6.21 7.80 -3.65
C GLU A 261 -5.28 8.34 -4.75
N ARG A 262 -3.98 8.17 -4.52
CA ARG A 262 -2.88 8.59 -5.39
C ARG A 262 -1.85 7.47 -5.46
N SER A 263 -1.59 6.94 -6.65
CA SER A 263 -0.57 5.93 -6.88
C SER A 263 0.77 6.59 -7.12
N ARG A 264 1.84 6.02 -6.56
CA ARG A 264 3.21 6.43 -6.82
C ARG A 264 3.69 5.84 -8.15
N PRO A 265 4.48 6.58 -8.97
CA PRO A 265 5.07 6.04 -10.19
C PRO A 265 5.89 4.76 -9.95
N ILE A 266 5.65 3.71 -10.73
CA ILE A 266 6.29 2.40 -10.57
C ILE A 266 7.81 2.45 -10.66
N ASP A 267 8.37 3.29 -11.54
CA ASP A 267 9.82 3.42 -11.69
C ASP A 267 10.47 3.80 -10.36
N THR A 268 9.86 4.73 -9.62
CA THR A 268 10.36 5.16 -8.30
C THR A 268 10.22 4.07 -7.23
N ILE A 269 9.18 3.23 -7.33
CA ILE A 269 9.01 2.07 -6.44
C ILE A 269 10.08 1.02 -6.73
N LEU A 270 10.34 0.72 -8.01
CA LEU A 270 11.34 -0.24 -8.42
C LEU A 270 12.75 0.21 -8.04
N ASP A 271 13.05 1.50 -8.17
CA ASP A 271 14.33 2.08 -7.75
C ASP A 271 14.52 1.95 -6.22
N GLU A 272 13.47 2.19 -5.42
CA GLU A 272 13.50 1.98 -3.97
C GLU A 272 13.69 0.50 -3.59
N VAL A 273 12.97 -0.40 -4.26
CA VAL A 273 13.12 -1.86 -4.04
C VAL A 273 14.53 -2.33 -4.40
N ARG A 274 15.11 -1.83 -5.49
CA ARG A 274 16.50 -2.13 -5.89
C ARG A 274 17.48 -1.64 -4.83
N TYR A 275 17.34 -0.39 -4.39
CA TYR A 275 18.17 0.16 -3.33
C TYR A 275 18.09 -0.65 -2.03
N LEU A 276 16.89 -1.05 -1.60
CA LEU A 276 16.72 -1.90 -0.42
C LEU A 276 17.41 -3.26 -0.59
N ASN A 277 17.29 -3.87 -1.76
CA ASN A 277 17.97 -5.12 -2.08
C ASN A 277 19.50 -4.95 -2.02
N ASP A 278 20.05 -3.85 -2.55
CA ASP A 278 21.49 -3.55 -2.51
C ASP A 278 21.98 -3.32 -1.07
N GLN A 279 21.11 -2.83 -0.18
CA GLN A 279 21.36 -2.72 1.27
C GLN A 279 21.17 -4.04 2.04
N GLY A 280 20.97 -5.17 1.34
CA GLY A 280 20.86 -6.50 1.94
C GLY A 280 19.48 -6.86 2.50
N VAL A 281 18.45 -6.06 2.24
CA VAL A 281 17.06 -6.38 2.59
C VAL A 281 16.61 -7.62 1.82
N LYS A 282 15.88 -8.52 2.50
CA LYS A 282 15.45 -9.81 1.93
C LYS A 282 13.97 -9.87 1.62
N GLU A 283 13.16 -9.08 2.33
CA GLU A 283 11.71 -8.99 2.13
C GLU A 283 11.27 -7.52 2.10
N VAL A 284 10.37 -7.17 1.18
CA VAL A 284 9.66 -5.90 1.19
C VAL A 284 8.18 -6.14 1.42
N THR A 285 7.60 -5.37 2.34
CA THR A 285 6.15 -5.27 2.46
C THR A 285 5.67 -3.97 1.83
N VAL A 286 4.87 -4.12 0.79
CA VAL A 286 4.23 -3.03 0.08
C VAL A 286 3.07 -2.48 0.91
N LEU A 287 3.07 -1.16 1.09
CA LEU A 287 2.13 -0.41 1.91
C LEU A 287 1.27 0.54 1.07
N GLY A 288 0.01 0.65 1.48
CA GLY A 288 -0.98 1.56 0.94
C GLY A 288 -2.27 1.47 1.75
N GLN A 289 -3.22 2.36 1.51
CA GLN A 289 -4.54 2.27 2.14
C GLN A 289 -5.46 1.27 1.42
N ASN A 290 -5.24 1.05 0.12
CA ASN A 290 -5.93 0.05 -0.69
C ASN A 290 -4.97 -0.51 -1.77
N VAL A 291 -4.00 -1.35 -1.38
CA VAL A 291 -2.86 -1.68 -2.27
C VAL A 291 -3.24 -2.29 -3.61
N ASN A 292 -4.36 -3.02 -3.69
CA ASN A 292 -4.84 -3.67 -4.92
C ASN A 292 -5.65 -2.75 -5.84
N SER A 293 -5.95 -1.50 -5.45
CA SER A 293 -6.41 -0.46 -6.39
C SER A 293 -5.25 0.31 -7.04
N TYR A 294 -4.00 -0.06 -6.78
CA TYR A 294 -2.82 0.60 -7.35
C TYR A 294 -2.91 0.66 -8.87
N ARG A 295 -2.73 1.88 -9.37
CA ARG A 295 -2.84 2.20 -10.79
C ARG A 295 -1.99 3.41 -11.12
N ASP A 296 -0.90 3.17 -11.83
CA ASP A 296 0.03 4.22 -12.26
C ASP A 296 -0.26 4.66 -13.70
N GLU A 297 -0.50 5.97 -13.88
CA GLU A 297 -0.79 6.60 -15.16
C GLU A 297 0.45 7.28 -15.78
N SER A 298 1.60 7.31 -15.07
CA SER A 298 2.82 7.93 -15.57
C SER A 298 3.47 7.12 -16.71
N GLU A 299 4.29 7.78 -17.52
CA GLU A 299 5.16 7.12 -18.51
C GLU A 299 6.32 6.40 -17.81
N SER A 300 6.72 5.22 -18.32
CA SER A 300 7.86 4.45 -17.79
C SER A 300 9.14 4.68 -18.57
N LYS A 301 10.26 4.65 -17.87
CA LYS A 301 11.59 4.42 -18.45
C LYS A 301 11.89 2.93 -18.68
N TYR A 302 11.28 2.04 -17.90
CA TYR A 302 11.61 0.61 -17.88
C TYR A 302 10.67 -0.27 -18.72
N PHE A 303 9.50 0.24 -19.10
CA PHE A 303 8.47 -0.49 -19.84
C PHE A 303 8.04 0.27 -21.08
N MET A 304 8.33 -0.29 -22.25
CA MET A 304 7.81 0.19 -23.54
C MET A 304 6.75 -0.82 -24.00
N SER A 305 5.51 -0.36 -24.06
CA SER A 305 4.32 -1.12 -24.51
C SER A 305 3.67 -2.05 -23.48
N GLY A 306 2.38 -1.81 -23.23
CA GLY A 306 1.49 -2.70 -22.50
C GLY A 306 0.05 -2.34 -22.85
N ASN A 307 -0.57 -3.12 -23.74
CA ASN A 307 -1.98 -3.00 -24.09
C ASN A 307 -2.85 -2.83 -22.84
N ASN A 308 -3.85 -1.95 -22.92
CA ASN A 308 -4.95 -1.79 -21.97
C ASN A 308 -5.65 -3.14 -21.70
N LEU A 309 -5.08 -3.98 -20.85
CA LEU A 309 -5.69 -5.23 -20.43
C LEU A 309 -6.02 -5.13 -18.95
N GLY A 310 -7.24 -4.65 -18.71
CA GLY A 310 -7.99 -5.35 -17.70
C GLY A 310 -9.46 -5.31 -17.97
N ALA A 311 -9.97 -6.51 -18.21
CA ALA A 311 -11.32 -6.89 -17.87
C ALA A 311 -11.62 -6.61 -16.38
N ASP A 312 -12.92 -6.59 -16.09
CA ASP A 312 -13.57 -6.25 -14.83
C ASP A 312 -12.76 -6.55 -13.55
N LEU A 313 -12.52 -5.50 -12.76
CA LEU A 313 -11.89 -5.58 -11.43
C LEU A 313 -12.82 -6.12 -10.33
N SER A 314 -14.10 -6.35 -10.64
CA SER A 314 -15.04 -6.91 -9.67
C SER A 314 -15.28 -8.37 -9.95
N ASN A 315 -14.93 -9.20 -8.97
CA ASN A 315 -15.55 -10.52 -8.85
C ASN A 315 -17.08 -10.34 -8.78
N SER A 316 -17.80 -11.34 -9.25
CA SER A 316 -19.26 -11.36 -9.18
C SER A 316 -19.73 -11.09 -7.74
N GLY A 317 -20.62 -10.10 -7.56
CA GLY A 317 -21.18 -9.76 -6.24
C GLY A 317 -20.53 -8.56 -5.52
N PHE A 318 -19.53 -7.91 -6.11
CA PHE A 318 -18.91 -6.70 -5.55
C PHE A 318 -19.32 -5.44 -6.32
N LYS A 319 -19.76 -4.39 -5.60
CA LYS A 319 -20.16 -3.08 -6.13
C LYS A 319 -19.23 -1.97 -5.59
N THR A 320 -18.81 -1.06 -6.47
CA THR A 320 -18.03 0.14 -6.09
C THR A 320 -18.91 1.38 -6.03
N ILE A 321 -18.76 2.20 -4.99
CA ILE A 321 -19.54 3.44 -4.79
C ILE A 321 -18.96 4.63 -5.59
N TYR A 322 -17.72 4.53 -6.07
CA TYR A 322 -17.04 5.59 -6.83
C TYR A 322 -16.74 5.18 -8.28
N LYS A 323 -16.58 6.20 -9.15
CA LYS A 323 -16.21 6.04 -10.56
C LYS A 323 -14.79 5.45 -10.67
N ARG A 324 -14.66 4.30 -11.34
CA ARG A 324 -13.35 3.69 -11.62
C ARG A 324 -12.60 4.53 -12.64
N LYS A 325 -11.27 4.56 -12.54
CA LYS A 325 -10.41 5.15 -13.56
C LYS A 325 -9.92 4.04 -14.52
N GLU A 326 -9.87 4.29 -15.82
CA GLU A 326 -9.58 3.30 -16.89
C GLU A 326 -8.16 3.46 -17.46
N GLY A 327 -7.36 2.38 -17.58
CA GLY A 327 -5.98 2.41 -18.12
C GLY A 327 -4.88 2.22 -17.07
N GLY A 328 -3.61 2.49 -17.40
CA GLY A 328 -2.48 2.52 -16.44
C GLY A 328 -1.91 1.16 -16.02
N ARG A 329 -0.67 1.18 -15.50
CA ARG A 329 0.09 0.01 -15.03
C ARG A 329 -0.40 -0.49 -13.67
N ARG A 330 -0.38 -1.81 -13.47
CA ARG A 330 -1.06 -2.48 -12.34
C ARG A 330 -0.11 -3.03 -11.29
N PHE A 331 -0.67 -3.35 -10.13
CA PHE A 331 0.05 -3.96 -8.99
C PHE A 331 0.86 -5.21 -9.36
N THR A 332 0.39 -5.98 -10.34
CA THR A 332 1.00 -7.23 -10.82
C THR A 332 2.38 -7.04 -11.48
N GLU A 333 2.64 -5.85 -12.01
CA GLU A 333 3.90 -5.50 -12.72
C GLU A 333 5.04 -5.15 -11.76
N LEU A 334 4.75 -4.87 -10.48
CA LEU A 334 5.74 -4.47 -9.46
C LEU A 334 6.62 -5.62 -8.95
N LEU A 335 6.31 -6.87 -9.33
CA LEU A 335 6.54 -8.03 -8.46
C LEU A 335 7.70 -8.96 -8.86
N ASP A 336 8.75 -8.44 -9.49
CA ASP A 336 9.73 -9.28 -10.20
C ASP A 336 11.03 -9.58 -9.43
N LYS A 337 11.34 -8.82 -8.36
CA LYS A 337 12.59 -8.97 -7.60
C LYS A 337 12.33 -8.97 -6.10
N MET A 338 13.10 -9.76 -5.36
CA MET A 338 13.00 -9.93 -3.90
C MET A 338 11.66 -10.54 -3.45
N ARG A 339 11.61 -11.00 -2.20
CA ARG A 339 10.38 -11.50 -1.59
C ARG A 339 9.43 -10.33 -1.30
N ILE A 340 8.19 -10.42 -1.76
CA ILE A 340 7.21 -9.35 -1.62
C ILE A 340 6.01 -9.83 -0.83
N ARG A 341 5.63 -9.01 0.15
CA ARG A 341 4.39 -9.09 0.92
C ARG A 341 3.57 -7.84 0.64
N PHE A 342 2.26 -7.92 0.79
CA PHE A 342 1.40 -6.74 0.77
C PHE A 342 0.36 -6.86 1.87
N THR A 343 -0.15 -5.71 2.31
CA THR A 343 -1.20 -5.63 3.34
C THR A 343 -2.18 -4.52 2.96
N SER A 344 -3.33 -4.47 3.65
CA SER A 344 -4.41 -3.51 3.38
C SER A 344 -4.99 -3.53 1.96
N PRO A 345 -5.23 -4.68 1.30
CA PRO A 345 -6.04 -4.70 0.10
C PRO A 345 -7.53 -4.67 0.47
N HIS A 346 -8.38 -4.24 -0.45
CA HIS A 346 -9.83 -4.27 -0.29
C HIS A 346 -10.43 -5.51 -0.96
N PRO A 347 -11.34 -6.27 -0.31
CA PRO A 347 -11.89 -7.51 -0.88
C PRO A 347 -12.48 -7.38 -2.28
N LYS A 348 -13.12 -6.24 -2.56
CA LYS A 348 -13.73 -5.92 -3.86
C LYS A 348 -12.76 -5.83 -5.04
N ASP A 349 -11.47 -5.57 -4.77
CA ASP A 349 -10.46 -5.27 -5.77
C ASP A 349 -9.50 -6.49 -5.96
N PHE A 350 -9.98 -7.73 -5.75
CA PHE A 350 -9.22 -8.97 -5.92
C PHE A 350 -9.59 -9.71 -7.21
N PRO A 351 -8.99 -9.36 -8.37
CA PRO A 351 -9.23 -10.12 -9.59
C PRO A 351 -8.61 -11.52 -9.49
N THR A 352 -9.25 -12.51 -10.12
CA THR A 352 -8.75 -13.90 -10.20
C THR A 352 -7.31 -13.96 -10.76
N ASP A 353 -6.95 -13.07 -11.68
CA ASP A 353 -5.59 -12.96 -12.24
C ASP A 353 -4.52 -12.69 -11.18
N LEU A 354 -4.84 -11.89 -10.15
CA LEU A 354 -3.92 -11.64 -9.04
C LEU A 354 -3.71 -12.90 -8.20
N LEU A 355 -4.75 -13.71 -7.99
CA LEU A 355 -4.65 -14.99 -7.28
C LEU A 355 -3.75 -15.97 -8.04
N HIS A 356 -3.92 -16.06 -9.36
CA HIS A 356 -3.05 -16.88 -10.20
C HIS A 356 -1.59 -16.39 -10.20
N LEU A 357 -1.38 -15.07 -10.15
CA LEU A 357 -0.05 -14.50 -10.06
C LEU A 357 0.64 -14.91 -8.76
N ILE A 358 -0.03 -14.74 -7.61
CA ILE A 358 0.47 -15.14 -6.29
C ILE A 358 0.80 -16.64 -6.28
N ALA A 359 -0.10 -17.48 -6.79
CA ALA A 359 0.13 -18.92 -6.88
C ALA A 359 1.36 -19.27 -7.74
N SER A 360 1.53 -18.57 -8.88
CA SER A 360 2.60 -18.87 -9.84
C SER A 360 3.99 -18.44 -9.37
N ARG A 361 4.11 -17.37 -8.57
CA ARG A 361 5.38 -16.73 -8.23
C ARG A 361 5.86 -17.10 -6.83
N PRO A 362 7.01 -17.79 -6.67
CA PRO A 362 7.53 -18.17 -5.35
C PRO A 362 7.97 -17.01 -4.47
N ASN A 363 8.34 -15.87 -5.06
CA ASN A 363 8.76 -14.68 -4.35
C ASN A 363 7.58 -13.89 -3.76
N LEU A 364 6.34 -14.22 -4.13
CA LEU A 364 5.14 -13.65 -3.53
C LEU A 364 4.69 -14.51 -2.35
N CYS A 365 4.51 -13.87 -1.20
CA CYS A 365 4.02 -14.56 -0.01
C CYS A 365 2.59 -15.04 -0.26
N ASN A 366 2.27 -16.28 0.14
CA ASN A 366 0.90 -16.82 0.11
C ASN A 366 0.04 -16.26 1.26
N SER A 367 0.25 -15.01 1.66
CA SER A 367 -0.44 -14.34 2.75
C SER A 367 -1.30 -13.22 2.19
N ILE A 368 -2.61 -13.36 2.36
CA ILE A 368 -3.61 -12.43 1.85
C ILE A 368 -4.35 -11.83 3.04
N HIS A 369 -4.30 -10.50 3.16
CA HIS A 369 -5.10 -9.76 4.12
C HIS A 369 -6.44 -9.39 3.49
N MET A 370 -7.57 -9.70 4.13
CA MET A 370 -8.92 -9.58 3.59
C MET A 370 -9.85 -8.95 4.62
N PRO A 371 -9.80 -7.63 4.82
CA PRO A 371 -10.56 -6.97 5.87
C PRO A 371 -12.07 -6.99 5.55
N ILE A 372 -12.83 -7.81 6.26
CA ILE A 372 -14.29 -7.90 6.10
C ILE A 372 -15.04 -6.91 6.99
N GLN A 373 -14.49 -6.60 8.16
CA GLN A 373 -15.03 -5.75 9.22
C GLN A 373 -16.19 -6.38 10.02
N SER A 374 -17.18 -7.00 9.36
CA SER A 374 -18.30 -7.70 10.02
C SER A 374 -18.76 -8.91 9.19
N GLY A 375 -19.35 -9.91 9.84
CA GLY A 375 -19.92 -11.08 9.17
C GLY A 375 -21.40 -10.97 8.81
N SER A 376 -22.07 -9.86 9.13
CA SER A 376 -23.48 -9.64 8.86
C SER A 376 -23.72 -8.72 7.66
N ASN A 377 -24.61 -9.12 6.74
CA ASN A 377 -24.92 -8.36 5.52
C ASN A 377 -25.47 -6.96 5.80
N THR A 378 -26.35 -6.84 6.80
CA THR A 378 -26.95 -5.57 7.22
C THR A 378 -25.91 -4.62 7.80
N VAL A 379 -24.98 -5.13 8.62
CA VAL A 379 -23.86 -4.33 9.14
C VAL A 379 -22.91 -3.91 8.01
N LEU A 380 -22.57 -4.83 7.09
CA LEU A 380 -21.72 -4.54 5.92
C LEU A 380 -22.32 -3.44 5.02
N GLU A 381 -23.65 -3.41 4.87
CA GLU A 381 -24.37 -2.36 4.17
C GLU A 381 -24.28 -1.01 4.92
N ARG A 382 -24.54 -0.98 6.23
CA ARG A 382 -24.34 0.23 7.06
C ARG A 382 -22.89 0.71 7.06
N MET A 383 -21.94 -0.22 6.93
CA MET A 383 -20.50 0.06 6.77
C MET A 383 -20.12 0.55 5.37
N ARG A 384 -21.03 0.47 4.39
CA ARG A 384 -20.83 0.83 2.97
C ARG A 384 -19.72 0.01 2.30
N ARG A 385 -19.68 -1.30 2.56
CA ARG A 385 -18.66 -2.20 2.01
C ARG A 385 -18.89 -2.55 0.53
N GLY A 386 -20.16 -2.57 0.10
CA GLY A 386 -20.53 -2.83 -1.30
C GLY A 386 -20.45 -4.30 -1.72
N TYR A 387 -20.47 -5.24 -0.77
CA TYR A 387 -20.49 -6.67 -1.02
C TYR A 387 -21.16 -7.40 0.16
N THR A 388 -21.54 -8.66 -0.05
CA THR A 388 -22.20 -9.50 0.97
C THR A 388 -21.24 -10.53 1.56
N ARG A 389 -21.66 -11.15 2.67
CA ARG A 389 -21.00 -12.27 3.34
C ARG A 389 -20.79 -13.44 2.37
N GLU A 390 -21.78 -13.75 1.54
CA GLU A 390 -21.73 -14.86 0.59
C GLU A 390 -20.69 -14.59 -0.50
N ALA A 391 -20.67 -13.37 -1.05
CA ALA A 391 -19.65 -12.98 -2.01
C ALA A 391 -18.23 -13.05 -1.42
N TYR A 392 -18.08 -12.68 -0.15
CA TYR A 392 -16.82 -12.80 0.57
C TYR A 392 -16.40 -14.27 0.78
N LEU A 393 -17.34 -15.14 1.18
CA LEU A 393 -17.07 -16.57 1.37
C LEU A 393 -16.67 -17.25 0.05
N ASN A 394 -17.36 -16.95 -1.05
CA ASN A 394 -17.01 -17.45 -2.38
C ASN A 394 -15.57 -17.06 -2.77
N LEU A 395 -15.16 -15.83 -2.47
CA LEU A 395 -13.80 -15.37 -2.72
C LEU A 395 -12.77 -16.12 -1.86
N VAL A 396 -13.08 -16.39 -0.58
CA VAL A 396 -12.23 -17.21 0.29
C VAL A 396 -12.07 -18.63 -0.26
N GLU A 397 -13.14 -19.24 -0.75
CA GLU A 397 -13.11 -20.57 -1.38
C GLU A 397 -12.28 -20.57 -2.67
N GLU A 398 -12.44 -19.55 -3.52
CA GLU A 398 -11.64 -19.37 -4.72
C GLU A 398 -10.15 -19.22 -4.41
N MET A 399 -9.79 -18.42 -3.40
CA MET A 399 -8.42 -18.27 -2.92
C MET A 399 -7.82 -19.60 -2.48
N ARG A 400 -8.54 -20.39 -1.68
CA ARG A 400 -8.09 -21.71 -1.22
C ARG A 400 -7.96 -22.72 -2.35
N ARG A 401 -8.82 -22.63 -3.37
CA ARG A 401 -8.75 -23.50 -4.55
C ARG A 401 -7.51 -23.20 -5.40
N ILE A 402 -7.19 -21.92 -5.60
CA ILE A 402 -6.06 -21.49 -6.43
C ILE A 402 -4.73 -21.58 -5.67
N ILE A 403 -4.74 -21.27 -4.37
CA ILE A 403 -3.59 -21.26 -3.46
C ILE A 403 -3.95 -22.16 -2.26
N PRO A 404 -3.69 -23.48 -2.33
CA PRO A 404 -4.07 -24.42 -1.27
C PRO A 404 -3.54 -24.04 0.13
N ASP A 405 -2.31 -23.55 0.20
CA ASP A 405 -1.64 -23.16 1.45
C ASP A 405 -1.77 -21.66 1.76
N VAL A 406 -2.90 -21.04 1.37
CA VAL A 406 -3.12 -19.61 1.60
C VAL A 406 -3.35 -19.28 3.07
N TRP A 407 -2.63 -18.26 3.53
CA TRP A 407 -2.80 -17.67 4.85
C TRP A 407 -3.70 -16.45 4.72
N ILE A 408 -4.85 -16.47 5.38
CA ILE A 408 -5.86 -15.42 5.30
C ILE A 408 -5.88 -14.66 6.61
N SER A 409 -5.72 -13.34 6.52
CA SER A 409 -5.90 -12.45 7.65
C SER A 409 -7.07 -11.50 7.45
N SER A 410 -7.63 -10.93 8.51
CA SER A 410 -8.77 -10.01 8.39
C SER A 410 -8.82 -9.00 9.53
N ASP A 411 -9.66 -7.99 9.35
CA ASP A 411 -9.99 -6.96 10.35
C ASP A 411 -11.46 -7.10 10.75
N PHE A 412 -11.74 -6.99 12.04
CA PHE A 412 -13.09 -7.04 12.62
C PHE A 412 -13.36 -5.84 13.51
N ILE A 413 -14.58 -5.31 13.40
CA ILE A 413 -15.11 -4.23 14.22
C ILE A 413 -16.37 -4.74 14.91
N THR A 414 -16.38 -4.76 16.25
CA THR A 414 -17.57 -5.13 17.04
C THR A 414 -18.28 -3.89 17.59
N GLY A 415 -19.59 -4.00 17.74
CA GLY A 415 -20.46 -2.96 18.27
C GLY A 415 -20.54 -1.71 17.40
N PHE A 416 -20.57 -1.90 16.07
CA PHE A 416 -20.90 -0.82 15.15
C PHE A 416 -22.32 -0.28 15.40
N CYS A 417 -22.60 0.95 14.99
CA CYS A 417 -23.91 1.60 15.18
C CYS A 417 -25.09 0.68 14.79
N GLY A 418 -25.99 0.44 15.74
CA GLY A 418 -27.18 -0.40 15.62
C GLY A 418 -26.90 -1.90 15.55
N GLU A 419 -25.69 -2.39 15.89
CA GLU A 419 -25.37 -3.82 15.83
C GLU A 419 -26.13 -4.62 16.91
N THR A 420 -26.93 -5.57 16.44
CA THR A 420 -27.73 -6.49 17.28
C THR A 420 -26.95 -7.76 17.65
N GLU A 421 -27.44 -8.51 18.64
CA GLU A 421 -26.84 -9.81 19.02
C GLU A 421 -26.85 -10.84 17.89
N SER A 422 -27.87 -10.83 17.02
CA SER A 422 -27.92 -11.73 15.86
C SER A 422 -26.81 -11.41 14.87
N GLU A 423 -26.61 -10.13 14.56
CA GLU A 423 -25.57 -9.68 13.63
C GLU A 423 -24.16 -9.92 14.17
N HIS A 424 -23.98 -9.85 15.50
CA HIS A 424 -22.72 -10.24 16.15
C HIS A 424 -22.46 -11.75 16.04
N LYS A 425 -23.49 -12.60 16.26
CA LYS A 425 -23.39 -14.05 16.06
C LYS A 425 -23.05 -14.44 14.62
N ASP A 426 -23.55 -13.68 13.64
CA ASP A 426 -23.13 -13.84 12.25
C ASP A 426 -21.61 -13.63 12.10
N THR A 427 -21.05 -12.64 12.77
CA THR A 427 -19.59 -12.39 12.76
C THR A 427 -18.81 -13.54 13.38
N VAL A 428 -19.26 -14.06 14.52
CA VAL A 428 -18.64 -15.23 15.18
C VAL A 428 -18.67 -16.46 14.26
N SER A 429 -19.83 -16.80 13.70
CA SER A 429 -19.97 -17.96 12.79
C SER A 429 -19.10 -17.84 11.52
N LEU A 430 -18.92 -16.62 11.00
CA LEU A 430 -18.03 -16.39 9.87
C LEU A 430 -16.57 -16.71 10.25
N MET A 431 -16.12 -16.32 11.44
CA MET A 431 -14.76 -16.60 11.90
C MET A 431 -14.52 -18.11 12.06
N GLU A 432 -15.52 -18.85 12.53
CA GLU A 432 -15.47 -20.31 12.65
C GLU A 432 -15.42 -21.00 11.28
N GLN A 433 -16.16 -20.49 10.29
CA GLN A 433 -16.17 -21.04 8.93
C GLN A 433 -14.87 -20.74 8.18
N VAL A 434 -14.38 -19.50 8.26
CA VAL A 434 -13.20 -19.06 7.51
C VAL A 434 -11.89 -19.47 8.19
N LYS A 435 -11.81 -19.62 9.52
CA LYS A 435 -10.58 -20.04 10.22
C LYS A 435 -9.34 -19.21 9.82
N TYR A 436 -9.39 -17.93 10.16
CA TYR A 436 -8.34 -16.96 9.88
C TYR A 436 -7.03 -17.31 10.59
N ASP A 437 -5.92 -16.99 9.92
CA ASP A 437 -4.56 -17.15 10.45
C ASP A 437 -4.14 -15.97 11.32
N THR A 438 -4.66 -14.79 11.02
CA THR A 438 -4.41 -13.57 11.78
C THR A 438 -5.64 -12.69 11.73
N ALA A 439 -6.10 -12.19 12.87
CA ALA A 439 -7.23 -11.29 12.93
C ALA A 439 -6.87 -10.05 13.75
N PHE A 440 -7.13 -8.86 13.21
CA PHE A 440 -7.08 -7.63 13.98
C PHE A 440 -8.50 -7.28 14.41
N MET A 441 -8.74 -7.22 15.71
CA MET A 441 -10.07 -7.11 16.28
C MET A 441 -10.14 -5.85 17.12
N PHE A 442 -11.15 -5.03 16.87
CA PHE A 442 -11.33 -3.74 17.53
C PHE A 442 -12.79 -3.53 17.94
N ALA A 443 -13.02 -2.90 19.09
CA ALA A 443 -14.32 -2.31 19.38
C ALA A 443 -14.51 -1.06 18.51
N TYR A 444 -15.74 -0.84 18.05
CA TYR A 444 -16.08 0.35 17.27
C TYR A 444 -15.89 1.61 18.10
N SER A 445 -15.25 2.59 17.48
CA SER A 445 -15.09 3.93 18.01
C SER A 445 -15.52 4.95 16.97
N MET A 446 -16.50 5.77 17.35
CA MET A 446 -17.01 6.83 16.50
C MET A 446 -16.01 7.98 16.39
N ARG A 447 -15.81 8.47 15.16
CA ARG A 447 -14.87 9.56 14.87
C ARG A 447 -15.56 10.72 14.18
N GLU A 448 -15.23 11.93 14.62
CA GLU A 448 -15.66 13.17 13.98
C GLU A 448 -15.38 13.14 12.46
N LYS A 449 -16.21 13.83 11.68
CA LYS A 449 -16.18 13.90 10.20
C LYS A 449 -16.53 12.61 9.44
N THR A 450 -16.54 11.42 10.06
CA THR A 450 -16.93 10.18 9.38
C THR A 450 -18.41 10.19 8.96
N HIS A 451 -18.78 9.32 8.02
CA HIS A 451 -20.19 9.21 7.61
C HIS A 451 -21.05 8.71 8.76
N ALA A 452 -20.56 7.73 9.52
CA ALA A 452 -21.25 7.19 10.67
C ALA A 452 -21.52 8.27 11.72
N HIS A 453 -20.54 9.11 12.05
CA HIS A 453 -20.74 10.26 12.94
C HIS A 453 -21.81 11.25 12.46
N ARG A 454 -22.02 11.40 11.14
CA ARG A 454 -22.99 12.35 10.59
C ARG A 454 -24.40 11.77 10.43
N ARG A 455 -24.54 10.45 10.34
CA ARG A 455 -25.80 9.79 9.91
C ARG A 455 -26.31 8.72 10.86
N TYR A 456 -25.47 8.21 11.75
CA TYR A 456 -25.81 7.18 12.71
C TYR A 456 -25.58 7.70 14.13
N GLN A 457 -26.28 7.08 15.07
CA GLN A 457 -26.05 7.24 16.49
C GLN A 457 -25.24 6.04 16.98
N ASP A 458 -24.24 6.28 17.84
CA ASP A 458 -23.55 5.19 18.55
C ASP A 458 -24.40 4.78 19.75
N ASP A 459 -25.25 3.77 19.53
CA ASP A 459 -26.29 3.29 20.45
C ASP A 459 -25.92 1.96 21.14
N VAL A 460 -24.80 1.34 20.77
CA VAL A 460 -24.30 0.12 21.41
C VAL A 460 -23.52 0.48 22.66
N LEU A 461 -23.89 -0.13 23.79
CA LEU A 461 -23.23 0.12 25.08
C LEU A 461 -21.76 -0.33 25.06
N GLU A 462 -20.90 0.41 25.77
CA GLU A 462 -19.47 0.06 25.89
C GLU A 462 -19.24 -1.31 26.55
N SER A 463 -20.14 -1.73 27.46
CA SER A 463 -20.14 -3.07 28.04
C SER A 463 -20.36 -4.16 26.99
N ASP A 464 -21.29 -3.93 26.05
CA ASP A 464 -21.56 -4.86 24.96
C ASP A 464 -20.43 -4.88 23.93
N LYS A 465 -19.89 -3.72 23.55
CA LYS A 465 -18.69 -3.63 22.69
C LYS A 465 -17.54 -4.45 23.26
N SER A 466 -17.27 -4.29 24.56
CA SER A 466 -16.19 -4.99 25.26
C SER A 466 -16.44 -6.50 25.35
N ARG A 467 -17.65 -6.92 25.71
CA ARG A 467 -18.05 -8.34 25.74
C ARG A 467 -17.91 -8.99 24.36
N ARG A 468 -18.49 -8.37 23.33
CA ARG A 468 -18.43 -8.86 21.94
C ARG A 468 -17.00 -8.96 21.41
N LEU A 469 -16.15 -7.98 21.74
CA LEU A 469 -14.72 -8.04 21.42
C LEU A 469 -14.04 -9.25 22.08
N GLN A 470 -14.31 -9.52 23.35
CA GLN A 470 -13.76 -10.70 24.04
C GLN A 470 -14.26 -12.02 23.44
N GLU A 471 -15.52 -12.08 23.01
CA GLU A 471 -16.08 -13.26 22.33
C GLU A 471 -15.33 -13.55 21.03
N ILE A 472 -15.17 -12.57 20.11
CA ILE A 472 -14.45 -12.81 18.85
C ILE A 472 -12.97 -13.10 19.06
N VAL A 473 -12.33 -12.50 20.08
CA VAL A 473 -10.94 -12.80 20.45
C VAL A 473 -10.80 -14.25 20.90
N THR A 474 -11.74 -14.72 21.72
CA THR A 474 -11.77 -16.11 22.19
C THR A 474 -11.98 -17.08 21.02
N THR A 475 -12.97 -16.82 20.17
CA THR A 475 -13.24 -17.62 18.97
C THR A 475 -12.02 -17.66 18.05
N PHE A 476 -11.37 -16.51 17.79
CA PHE A 476 -10.15 -16.46 16.98
C PHE A 476 -9.05 -17.35 17.55
N HIS A 477 -8.71 -17.20 18.84
CA HIS A 477 -7.63 -17.97 19.44
C HIS A 477 -7.89 -19.47 19.46
N GLN A 478 -9.14 -19.90 19.63
CA GLN A 478 -9.54 -21.30 19.53
C GLN A 478 -9.31 -21.84 18.11
N GLN A 479 -9.81 -21.15 17.08
CA GLN A 479 -9.65 -21.59 15.69
C GLN A 479 -8.19 -21.53 15.22
N ALA A 480 -7.46 -20.48 15.59
CA ALA A 480 -6.04 -20.33 15.29
C ALA A 480 -5.20 -21.43 15.95
N ALA A 481 -5.51 -21.83 17.19
CA ALA A 481 -4.85 -22.95 17.84
C ALA A 481 -5.07 -24.27 17.09
N ILE A 482 -6.32 -24.58 16.70
CA ILE A 482 -6.66 -25.79 15.94
C ILE A 482 -5.89 -25.82 14.60
N LYS A 483 -5.88 -24.70 13.88
CA LYS A 483 -5.20 -24.57 12.59
C LYS A 483 -3.68 -24.65 12.72
N ASN A 484 -3.10 -23.96 13.70
CA ASN A 484 -1.65 -24.01 13.91
C ASN A 484 -1.20 -25.40 14.37
N GLN A 485 -2.03 -26.13 15.11
CA GLN A 485 -1.75 -27.52 15.50
C GLN A 485 -1.65 -28.43 14.27
N SER A 486 -2.43 -28.20 13.21
CA SER A 486 -2.33 -29.00 11.98
C SER A 486 -1.04 -28.74 11.19
N LEU A 487 -0.28 -27.69 11.53
CA LEU A 487 1.02 -27.42 10.92
C LEU A 487 2.16 -28.24 11.53
N ILE A 488 1.94 -28.95 12.65
CA ILE A 488 2.95 -29.81 13.26
C ILE A 488 3.33 -30.93 12.28
N GLY A 489 4.63 -31.14 12.09
CA GLY A 489 5.18 -32.04 11.07
C GLY A 489 5.33 -31.41 9.68
N SER A 490 4.75 -30.23 9.44
CA SER A 490 4.96 -29.52 8.17
C SER A 490 6.35 -28.85 8.13
N LYS A 491 6.85 -28.69 6.90
CA LYS A 491 8.09 -27.96 6.62
C LYS A 491 7.75 -26.53 6.21
N GLN A 492 8.39 -25.56 6.84
CA GLN A 492 8.16 -24.13 6.60
C GLN A 492 9.49 -23.45 6.27
N LEU A 493 9.47 -22.55 5.28
CA LEU A 493 10.60 -21.67 5.01
C LEU A 493 10.51 -20.43 5.91
N VAL A 494 11.55 -20.19 6.69
CA VAL A 494 11.60 -19.12 7.69
C VAL A 494 12.73 -18.14 7.37
N LEU A 495 12.42 -16.85 7.27
CA LEU A 495 13.40 -15.76 7.18
C LEU A 495 13.80 -15.34 8.60
N ILE A 496 15.08 -15.47 8.95
CA ILE A 496 15.58 -15.10 10.28
C ILE A 496 15.61 -13.58 10.43
N ASP A 497 14.90 -13.07 11.44
CA ASP A 497 14.81 -11.64 11.75
C ASP A 497 15.45 -11.27 13.10
N SER A 498 15.70 -12.25 13.97
CA SER A 498 16.26 -12.01 15.30
C SER A 498 17.11 -13.19 15.79
N GLU A 499 18.31 -12.88 16.29
CA GLU A 499 19.25 -13.86 16.84
C GLU A 499 19.00 -14.16 18.33
N ARG A 500 18.41 -13.22 19.09
CA ARG A 500 18.04 -13.39 20.50
C ARG A 500 16.73 -12.66 20.82
N PRO A 501 15.56 -13.29 20.65
CA PRO A 501 14.29 -12.71 21.03
C PRO A 501 14.25 -12.52 22.55
N LYS A 502 13.93 -11.31 23.02
CA LYS A 502 13.65 -11.06 24.43
C LYS A 502 12.38 -11.82 24.83
N THR A 503 12.50 -12.94 25.51
CA THR A 503 11.39 -13.62 26.20
C THR A 503 11.31 -13.11 27.64
N LYS A 504 10.09 -12.94 28.15
CA LYS A 504 9.81 -12.43 29.51
C LYS A 504 10.20 -13.43 30.63
N TYR A 505 10.59 -14.64 30.26
CA TYR A 505 10.93 -15.74 31.17
C TYR A 505 12.16 -16.44 30.58
N GLY A 506 13.24 -16.52 31.34
CA GLY A 506 14.61 -16.90 30.95
C GLY A 506 14.80 -18.30 30.35
N VAL A 507 14.15 -18.56 29.21
CA VAL A 507 14.42 -19.70 28.34
C VAL A 507 15.55 -19.31 27.40
N GLU A 508 16.54 -20.19 27.30
CA GLU A 508 17.74 -20.05 26.48
C GLU A 508 17.44 -19.58 25.04
N THR A 509 18.42 -18.83 24.54
CA THR A 509 18.46 -18.07 23.30
C THR A 509 18.09 -18.89 22.04
N LYS A 510 16.80 -18.93 21.69
CA LYS A 510 16.32 -19.44 20.39
C LYS A 510 16.39 -18.34 19.34
N ILE A 511 16.93 -18.60 18.15
CA ILE A 511 16.74 -17.67 17.02
C ILE A 511 15.26 -17.64 16.61
N SER A 512 14.80 -16.53 16.04
CA SER A 512 13.44 -16.43 15.49
C SER A 512 13.42 -15.83 14.10
N GLY A 513 12.35 -16.15 13.39
CA GLY A 513 12.07 -15.60 12.08
C GLY A 513 10.59 -15.62 11.75
N LYS A 514 10.28 -15.26 10.49
CA LYS A 514 8.91 -15.26 9.96
C LYS A 514 8.74 -16.28 8.86
N SER A 515 7.64 -17.03 8.91
CA SER A 515 7.23 -17.95 7.85
C SER A 515 6.61 -17.20 6.66
N ASP A 516 6.21 -17.95 5.63
CA ASP A 516 5.57 -17.38 4.45
C ASP A 516 4.31 -16.57 4.78
N GLY A 517 3.46 -17.17 5.63
CA GLY A 517 2.26 -16.56 6.20
C GLY A 517 2.51 -15.45 7.22
N GLY A 518 3.76 -15.13 7.55
CA GLY A 518 4.12 -14.10 8.53
C GLY A 518 4.06 -14.56 9.99
N HIS A 519 3.90 -15.86 10.24
CA HIS A 519 3.90 -16.40 11.61
C HIS A 519 5.28 -16.31 12.21
N LYS A 520 5.35 -15.96 13.49
CA LYS A 520 6.60 -16.00 14.24
C LYS A 520 6.98 -17.46 14.53
N VAL A 521 8.15 -17.85 14.06
CA VAL A 521 8.71 -19.19 14.25
C VAL A 521 9.95 -19.10 15.13
N PHE A 522 9.95 -19.83 16.23
CA PHE A 522 11.14 -20.03 17.07
C PHE A 522 11.86 -21.30 16.61
N ILE A 523 13.16 -21.20 16.37
CA ILE A 523 13.94 -22.30 15.81
C ILE A 523 14.87 -22.84 16.89
N GLN A 524 14.83 -24.15 17.08
CA GLN A 524 15.82 -24.89 17.84
C GLN A 524 16.94 -25.31 16.87
N GLN A 525 18.13 -24.77 17.09
CA GLN A 525 19.33 -25.05 16.30
C GLN A 525 20.24 -26.02 17.05
N THR A 526 21.04 -26.78 16.31
CA THR A 526 22.16 -27.53 16.89
C THR A 526 23.39 -26.63 17.02
N GLU A 527 24.31 -26.91 17.96
CA GLU A 527 25.50 -26.07 18.19
C GLU A 527 26.41 -25.90 16.96
N ALA A 528 26.31 -26.81 15.99
CA ALA A 528 27.05 -26.76 14.73
C ALA A 528 26.46 -25.77 13.70
N GLU A 529 25.22 -25.31 13.89
CA GLU A 529 24.53 -24.45 12.93
C GLU A 529 24.66 -22.97 13.30
N ASN A 530 25.43 -22.22 12.50
CA ASN A 530 25.61 -20.78 12.69
C ASN A 530 24.75 -19.98 11.69
N PHE A 531 23.45 -19.86 11.97
CA PHE A 531 22.52 -19.06 11.16
C PHE A 531 22.59 -17.57 11.52
N LYS A 532 22.50 -16.69 10.51
CA LYS A 532 22.55 -15.24 10.70
C LYS A 532 21.24 -14.57 10.32
N LYS A 533 21.02 -13.38 10.85
CA LYS A 533 19.92 -12.51 10.41
C LYS A 533 19.95 -12.34 8.88
N GLY A 534 18.82 -12.63 8.22
CA GLY A 534 18.69 -12.57 6.76
C GLY A 534 18.86 -13.91 6.03
N ASP A 535 19.24 -14.98 6.73
CA ASP A 535 19.25 -16.33 6.17
C ASP A 535 17.82 -16.88 6.06
N TYR A 536 17.58 -17.68 5.01
CA TYR A 536 16.39 -18.53 4.89
C TYR A 536 16.71 -19.94 5.39
N VAL A 537 15.90 -20.43 6.33
CA VAL A 537 16.07 -21.74 6.95
C VAL A 537 14.81 -22.56 6.76
N GLU A 538 14.97 -23.82 6.35
CA GLU A 538 13.88 -24.79 6.34
C GLU A 538 13.71 -25.35 7.76
N VAL A 539 12.49 -25.25 8.28
CA VAL A 539 12.18 -25.62 9.66
C VAL A 539 11.05 -26.64 9.66
N GLU A 540 11.23 -27.74 10.36
CA GLU A 540 10.15 -28.69 10.64
C GLU A 540 9.43 -28.29 11.92
N ILE A 541 8.12 -28.04 11.83
CA ILE A 541 7.34 -27.57 12.98
C ILE A 541 7.11 -28.73 13.95
N LYS A 542 7.49 -28.55 15.22
CA LYS A 542 7.32 -29.56 16.29
C LYS A 542 6.23 -29.19 17.30
N HIS A 543 6.03 -27.90 17.51
CA HIS A 543 5.04 -27.39 18.45
C HIS A 543 4.38 -26.12 17.90
N ALA A 544 3.10 -25.95 18.22
CA ALA A 544 2.31 -24.82 17.79
C ALA A 544 1.53 -24.22 18.97
N THR A 545 1.39 -22.91 18.96
CA THR A 545 0.48 -22.16 19.84
C THR A 545 -0.50 -21.37 18.97
N SER A 546 -1.48 -20.68 19.58
CA SER A 546 -2.39 -19.81 18.83
C SER A 546 -1.69 -18.63 18.14
N ALA A 547 -0.47 -18.26 18.54
CA ALA A 547 0.22 -17.06 18.03
C ALA A 547 1.62 -17.32 17.44
N SER A 548 2.25 -18.47 17.75
CA SER A 548 3.63 -18.76 17.32
C SER A 548 3.86 -20.25 17.10
N LEU A 549 4.85 -20.54 16.26
CA LEU A 549 5.29 -21.89 15.95
C LEU A 549 6.69 -22.13 16.53
N THR A 550 7.01 -23.36 16.85
CA THR A 550 8.36 -23.78 17.27
C THR A 550 8.75 -25.03 16.51
N GLY A 551 9.97 -25.06 16.00
CA GLY A 551 10.46 -26.17 15.19
C GLY A 551 11.98 -26.33 15.23
N THR A 552 12.44 -27.40 14.60
CA THR A 552 13.87 -27.74 14.47
C THR A 552 14.37 -27.40 13.07
N SER A 553 15.56 -26.81 12.96
CA SER A 553 16.20 -26.54 11.68
C SER A 553 16.51 -27.83 10.90
N LEU A 554 16.25 -27.81 9.60
CA LEU A 554 16.69 -28.84 8.64
C LEU A 554 17.90 -28.37 7.81
N GLY A 555 18.18 -27.06 7.83
CA GLY A 555 19.33 -26.44 7.18
C GLY A 555 18.99 -25.16 6.40
N ARG A 556 20.02 -24.51 5.84
CA ARG A 556 19.85 -23.33 4.97
C ARG A 556 19.17 -23.70 3.65
N SER A 557 18.23 -22.87 3.24
CA SER A 557 17.51 -23.02 1.96
C SER A 557 17.35 -21.67 1.26
N SER A 558 16.63 -21.65 0.14
CA SER A 558 16.26 -20.44 -0.58
C SER A 558 14.81 -20.55 -1.05
N ILE A 559 14.19 -19.42 -1.36
CA ILE A 559 12.79 -19.37 -1.83
C ILE A 559 12.59 -20.31 -3.03
N LEU A 560 13.50 -20.27 -4.01
CA LEU A 560 13.42 -21.11 -5.21
C LEU A 560 13.61 -22.60 -4.88
N LYS A 561 14.62 -22.94 -4.06
CA LYS A 561 14.92 -24.33 -3.69
C LYS A 561 13.75 -24.96 -2.92
N PHE A 562 13.22 -24.25 -1.92
CA PHE A 562 12.08 -24.70 -1.14
C PHE A 562 10.82 -24.84 -2.01
N SER A 563 10.57 -23.87 -2.91
CA SER A 563 9.43 -23.91 -3.82
C SER A 563 9.50 -25.08 -4.79
N GLN A 564 10.68 -25.47 -5.28
CA GLN A 564 10.83 -26.61 -6.19
C GLN A 564 10.53 -27.94 -5.48
N GLN A 565 10.88 -28.05 -4.20
CA GLN A 565 10.63 -29.23 -3.37
C GLN A 565 9.13 -29.37 -3.03
N THR A 566 8.48 -28.27 -2.66
CA THR A 566 7.09 -28.25 -2.18
C THR A 566 6.05 -28.14 -3.31
N ARG A 567 6.31 -27.36 -4.36
CA ARG A 567 5.34 -27.12 -5.46
C ARG A 567 5.36 -28.18 -6.57
N SER A 568 6.14 -29.25 -6.43
CA SER A 568 6.20 -30.37 -7.39
C SER A 568 4.84 -31.06 -7.63
N TYR A 569 3.85 -30.83 -6.76
CA TYR A 569 2.49 -31.38 -6.90
C TYR A 569 1.56 -30.55 -7.81
N SER A 570 1.68 -29.22 -7.85
CA SER A 570 0.75 -28.34 -8.61
C SER A 570 1.11 -28.22 -10.10
N THR A 571 2.40 -28.24 -10.43
CA THR A 571 2.86 -28.19 -11.84
C THR A 571 2.56 -29.47 -12.63
N THR A 572 2.28 -30.59 -11.95
CA THR A 572 1.99 -31.87 -12.58
C THR A 572 0.58 -31.87 -13.20
N ILE A 573 -0.40 -31.24 -12.55
CA ILE A 573 -1.76 -31.07 -13.09
C ILE A 573 -1.74 -30.20 -14.35
N ARG A 574 -0.99 -29.08 -14.35
CA ARG A 574 -0.83 -28.23 -15.54
C ARG A 574 -0.05 -28.90 -16.68
N ARG A 575 0.92 -29.77 -16.35
CA ARG A 575 1.64 -30.56 -17.36
C ARG A 575 0.75 -31.61 -18.00
N ASP A 576 -0.13 -32.25 -17.25
CA ASP A 576 -1.05 -33.26 -17.79
C ASP A 576 -2.22 -32.63 -18.56
N GLU A 577 -2.77 -31.50 -18.13
CA GLU A 577 -3.76 -30.73 -18.92
C GLU A 577 -3.16 -30.18 -20.22
N GLY A 578 -1.96 -29.60 -20.17
CA GLY A 578 -1.23 -29.14 -21.36
C GLY A 578 -0.85 -30.29 -22.31
N ARG A 579 -0.48 -31.47 -21.79
CA ARG A 579 -0.25 -32.69 -22.59
C ARG A 579 -1.54 -33.26 -23.16
N HIS A 580 -2.65 -33.18 -22.44
CA HIS A 580 -3.96 -33.63 -22.91
C HIS A 580 -4.48 -32.72 -24.03
N LEU A 581 -4.37 -31.40 -23.86
CA LEU A 581 -4.64 -30.40 -24.91
C LEU A 581 -3.73 -30.59 -26.11
N TYR A 582 -2.42 -30.76 -25.92
CA TYR A 582 -1.47 -31.04 -27.02
C TYR A 582 -1.80 -32.35 -27.77
N ARG A 583 -2.21 -33.42 -27.06
CA ARG A 583 -2.66 -34.68 -27.67
C ARG A 583 -3.99 -34.54 -28.41
N SER A 584 -4.93 -33.76 -27.88
CA SER A 584 -6.19 -33.43 -28.56
C SER A 584 -5.97 -32.54 -29.79
N PHE A 585 -5.01 -31.60 -29.74
CA PHE A 585 -4.56 -30.78 -30.87
C PHE A 585 -3.94 -31.63 -31.99
N LEU A 586 -3.06 -32.58 -31.62
CA LEU A 586 -2.48 -33.51 -32.59
C LEU A 586 -3.54 -34.41 -33.23
N LYS A 587 -4.54 -34.87 -32.46
CA LYS A 587 -5.67 -35.67 -32.98
C LYS A 587 -6.60 -34.86 -33.89
N ALA A 588 -6.91 -33.61 -33.54
CA ALA A 588 -7.71 -32.71 -34.37
C ALA A 588 -7.00 -32.34 -35.67
N GLY A 589 -5.69 -32.07 -35.62
CA GLY A 589 -4.85 -31.88 -36.81
C GLY A 589 -4.72 -33.14 -37.68
N ASP A 590 -4.67 -34.33 -37.08
CA ASP A 590 -4.67 -35.59 -37.82
C ASP A 590 -6.02 -35.91 -38.50
N ALA A 591 -7.13 -35.37 -37.99
CA ALA A 591 -8.48 -35.51 -38.56
C ALA A 591 -8.79 -34.49 -39.68
N ALA A 592 -8.15 -33.31 -39.66
CA ALA A 592 -8.39 -32.23 -40.62
C ALA A 592 -7.63 -32.37 -41.96
N VAL A 593 -6.68 -33.31 -42.09
CA VAL A 593 -5.85 -33.47 -43.28
C VAL A 593 -6.22 -34.74 -44.06
N THR A 594 -7.03 -34.57 -45.11
CA THR A 594 -7.47 -35.67 -46.01
C THR A 594 -6.67 -35.81 -47.31
N THR A 595 -5.50 -35.19 -47.48
CA THR A 595 -4.67 -35.39 -48.70
C THR A 595 -3.14 -35.38 -48.47
N THR A 596 -2.47 -36.35 -49.12
CA THR A 596 -1.02 -36.64 -49.33
C THR A 596 0.00 -36.44 -48.18
N SER A 597 0.92 -37.42 -48.06
CA SER A 597 1.81 -37.62 -46.90
C SER A 597 2.80 -36.48 -46.59
N HIS A 598 3.10 -35.61 -47.55
CA HIS A 598 4.03 -34.48 -47.37
C HIS A 598 3.40 -33.30 -46.59
N SER A 599 2.12 -33.01 -46.81
CA SER A 599 1.36 -31.98 -46.08
C SER A 599 1.29 -32.30 -44.57
N LYS A 600 1.14 -33.59 -44.26
CA LYS A 600 1.06 -34.10 -42.88
C LYS A 600 2.34 -33.90 -42.07
N ARG A 601 3.52 -33.93 -42.70
CA ARG A 601 4.82 -33.73 -42.03
C ARG A 601 5.11 -32.26 -41.73
N ASN A 602 4.82 -31.35 -42.67
CA ASN A 602 5.11 -29.93 -42.50
C ASN A 602 4.17 -29.25 -41.48
N MET A 603 2.90 -29.63 -41.46
CA MET A 603 1.94 -29.13 -40.45
C MET A 603 2.29 -29.65 -39.04
N LYS A 604 2.68 -30.93 -38.91
CA LYS A 604 3.20 -31.48 -37.64
C LYS A 604 4.48 -30.78 -37.19
N PHE A 605 5.38 -30.39 -38.10
CA PHE A 605 6.58 -29.65 -37.76
C PHE A 605 6.26 -28.24 -37.24
N LEU A 606 5.36 -27.50 -37.90
CA LEU A 606 4.93 -26.16 -37.48
C LEU A 606 4.22 -26.16 -36.11
N ILE A 607 3.31 -27.11 -35.87
CA ILE A 607 2.63 -27.29 -34.58
C ILE A 607 3.66 -27.63 -33.48
N ARG A 608 4.61 -28.52 -33.78
CA ARG A 608 5.63 -28.94 -32.82
C ARG A 608 6.61 -27.81 -32.51
N LYS A 609 6.99 -26.98 -33.49
CA LYS A 609 7.89 -25.83 -33.29
C LYS A 609 7.23 -24.69 -32.50
N GLY A 610 5.95 -24.42 -32.73
CA GLY A 610 5.16 -23.45 -31.96
C GLY A 610 5.00 -23.85 -30.49
N PHE A 611 4.93 -25.15 -30.19
CA PHE A 611 4.85 -25.67 -28.82
C PHE A 611 6.21 -25.87 -28.11
N THR A 612 7.32 -26.02 -28.84
CA THR A 612 8.64 -26.25 -28.23
C THR A 612 9.33 -24.99 -27.68
N ASN A 613 8.84 -23.80 -28.02
CA ASN A 613 9.23 -22.59 -27.29
C ASN A 613 8.36 -22.50 -26.03
N ASN A 614 8.97 -22.76 -24.86
CA ASN A 614 8.32 -22.74 -23.54
C ASN A 614 7.60 -21.41 -23.18
N GLU A 615 7.62 -20.39 -24.04
CA GLU A 615 6.89 -19.13 -23.90
C GLU A 615 5.36 -19.30 -24.01
N PHE A 616 4.87 -20.33 -24.72
CA PHE A 616 3.43 -20.56 -24.92
C PHE A 616 2.70 -21.16 -23.69
N LEU A 617 3.42 -21.82 -22.79
CA LEU A 617 2.82 -22.46 -21.59
C LEU A 617 2.52 -21.46 -20.46
N SER A 618 2.90 -20.19 -20.64
CA SER A 618 2.68 -19.10 -19.69
C SER A 618 1.56 -18.12 -20.11
N ASP A 619 0.95 -18.27 -21.29
CA ASP A 619 -0.10 -17.36 -21.78
C ASP A 619 -1.50 -17.79 -21.28
N PRO A 620 -2.20 -16.95 -20.47
CA PRO A 620 -3.52 -17.27 -19.93
C PRO A 620 -4.63 -17.33 -21.00
N ASN A 621 -4.41 -16.83 -22.22
CA ASN A 621 -5.40 -16.79 -23.30
C ASN A 621 -5.21 -17.87 -24.37
N ILE A 622 -4.52 -18.98 -24.04
CA ILE A 622 -4.16 -20.03 -24.99
C ILE A 622 -5.37 -20.61 -25.73
N HIS A 623 -6.52 -20.75 -25.07
CA HIS A 623 -7.75 -21.27 -25.66
C HIS A 623 -8.32 -20.33 -26.73
N THR A 624 -8.39 -19.02 -26.43
CA THR A 624 -8.96 -17.99 -27.29
C THR A 624 -8.09 -17.73 -28.51
N LYS A 625 -6.76 -17.65 -28.34
CA LYS A 625 -5.82 -17.49 -29.47
C LYS A 625 -5.81 -18.73 -30.36
N ALA A 626 -5.85 -19.93 -29.78
CA ALA A 626 -5.87 -21.15 -30.57
C ALA A 626 -7.19 -21.33 -31.33
N GLN A 627 -8.34 -20.95 -30.74
CA GLN A 627 -9.63 -20.91 -31.44
C GLN A 627 -9.66 -19.89 -32.57
N ASN A 628 -9.20 -18.65 -32.33
CA ASN A 628 -9.19 -17.61 -33.37
C ASN A 628 -8.22 -17.96 -34.52
N THR A 629 -7.08 -18.59 -34.22
CA THR A 629 -6.13 -19.03 -35.25
C THR A 629 -6.69 -20.21 -36.05
N LEU A 630 -7.42 -21.13 -35.39
CA LEU A 630 -8.14 -22.23 -36.06
C LEU A 630 -9.29 -21.70 -36.93
N GLU A 631 -10.12 -20.78 -36.45
CA GLU A 631 -11.21 -20.20 -37.24
C GLU A 631 -10.68 -19.39 -38.42
N LEU A 632 -9.62 -18.58 -38.24
CA LEU A 632 -9.02 -17.82 -39.34
C LEU A 632 -8.39 -18.74 -40.40
N LEU A 633 -7.71 -19.82 -40.01
CA LEU A 633 -7.16 -20.80 -40.95
C LEU A 633 -8.23 -21.66 -41.62
N HIS A 634 -9.30 -22.01 -40.90
CA HIS A 634 -10.41 -22.82 -41.42
C HIS A 634 -11.31 -21.99 -42.35
N ILE A 635 -11.56 -20.71 -42.04
CA ILE A 635 -12.31 -19.77 -42.90
C ILE A 635 -11.48 -19.40 -44.14
N ALA A 636 -10.16 -19.19 -44.01
CA ALA A 636 -9.27 -18.94 -45.15
C ALA A 636 -9.14 -20.16 -46.07
N ALA A 637 -9.12 -21.39 -45.52
CA ALA A 637 -9.01 -22.62 -46.30
C ALA A 637 -10.31 -23.04 -46.99
N VAL A 638 -11.47 -22.72 -46.43
CA VAL A 638 -12.78 -23.19 -46.94
C VAL A 638 -13.43 -22.21 -47.92
N ARG A 639 -13.16 -20.90 -47.85
CA ARG A 639 -14.01 -19.91 -48.53
C ARG A 639 -13.56 -19.40 -49.90
N LYS A 640 -12.30 -19.54 -50.29
CA LYS A 640 -11.85 -19.16 -51.66
C LYS A 640 -10.60 -19.96 -52.00
N GLY A 641 -10.64 -20.79 -53.04
CA GLY A 641 -9.44 -21.40 -53.64
C GLY A 641 -8.48 -20.34 -54.20
N LEU A 642 -7.89 -19.56 -53.31
CA LEU A 642 -6.88 -18.55 -53.56
C LEU A 642 -5.54 -19.28 -53.72
N GLU A 643 -4.87 -18.99 -54.82
CA GLU A 643 -3.65 -19.69 -55.25
C GLU A 643 -2.62 -19.74 -54.12
N ARG A 644 -2.15 -20.98 -53.85
CA ARG A 644 -1.14 -21.34 -52.84
C ARG A 644 0.10 -20.43 -52.85
N ASP A 645 0.37 -19.81 -53.99
CA ASP A 645 1.58 -19.05 -54.23
C ASP A 645 1.57 -17.69 -53.50
N ILE A 646 0.42 -17.06 -53.28
CA ILE A 646 0.34 -15.77 -52.58
C ILE A 646 0.62 -15.94 -51.08
N VAL A 647 0.07 -16.99 -50.46
CA VAL A 647 0.27 -17.28 -49.03
C VAL A 647 1.72 -17.73 -48.76
N ASN A 648 2.30 -18.53 -49.67
CA ASN A 648 3.70 -18.91 -49.58
C ASN A 648 4.64 -17.71 -49.76
N ASN A 649 4.36 -16.81 -50.71
CA ASN A 649 5.15 -15.60 -50.93
C ASN A 649 5.10 -14.66 -49.71
N ILE A 650 3.94 -14.46 -49.08
CA ILE A 650 3.84 -13.64 -47.86
C ILE A 650 4.62 -14.28 -46.69
N CYS A 651 4.56 -15.61 -46.56
CA CYS A 651 5.31 -16.32 -45.52
C CYS A 651 6.83 -16.25 -45.75
N GLU A 652 7.31 -16.40 -46.98
CA GLU A 652 8.72 -16.25 -47.32
C GLU A 652 9.21 -14.81 -47.13
N LEU A 653 8.43 -13.80 -47.51
CA LEU A 653 8.79 -12.39 -47.33
C LEU A 653 8.87 -12.00 -45.85
N LYS A 654 7.94 -12.47 -45.00
CA LYS A 654 8.02 -12.28 -43.54
C LYS A 654 9.19 -13.03 -42.92
N TYR A 655 9.52 -14.22 -43.43
CA TYR A 655 10.69 -14.99 -43.00
C TYR A 655 12.00 -14.26 -43.32
N GLU A 656 12.13 -13.69 -44.52
CA GLU A 656 13.32 -12.91 -44.89
C GLU A 656 13.40 -11.56 -44.16
N GLN A 657 12.26 -10.91 -43.84
CA GLN A 657 12.23 -9.71 -42.98
C GLN A 657 12.76 -10.01 -41.56
N GLU A 658 12.32 -11.11 -40.94
CA GLU A 658 12.85 -11.53 -39.63
C GLU A 658 14.33 -11.89 -39.66
N LYS A 659 14.82 -12.43 -40.79
CA LYS A 659 16.22 -12.78 -40.99
C LYS A 659 17.09 -11.53 -41.20
N TYR A 660 16.53 -10.48 -41.80
CA TYR A 660 17.14 -9.16 -41.94
C TYR A 660 17.26 -8.45 -40.59
N ASP A 661 16.23 -8.51 -39.74
CA ASP A 661 16.21 -7.89 -38.41
C ASP A 661 17.13 -8.60 -37.39
N LYS A 662 17.56 -9.85 -37.68
CA LYS A 662 18.34 -10.69 -36.75
C LYS A 662 19.83 -10.84 -37.09
N ARG A 663 20.42 -10.09 -38.02
CA ARG A 663 21.88 -10.22 -38.36
C ARG A 663 22.70 -8.92 -38.23
N PRO A 664 23.91 -8.97 -37.63
CA PRO A 664 24.89 -7.87 -37.65
C PRO A 664 25.58 -7.74 -39.03
N PRO A 665 26.17 -6.56 -39.36
CA PRO A 665 26.74 -6.30 -40.68
C PRO A 665 28.02 -7.12 -40.86
N PHE A 666 28.30 -7.56 -42.09
CA PHE A 666 29.36 -8.49 -42.52
C PHE A 666 28.95 -9.97 -42.52
N TYR A 667 28.43 -10.44 -43.65
CA TYR A 667 29.04 -11.51 -44.47
C TYR A 667 28.14 -11.69 -45.70
N ASN A 668 28.66 -11.33 -46.87
CA ASN A 668 27.94 -11.43 -48.14
C ASN A 668 28.80 -12.24 -49.09
N ARG A 669 28.39 -13.47 -49.42
CA ARG A 669 28.82 -14.16 -50.66
C ARG A 669 28.02 -15.44 -50.87
N ASN A 670 27.47 -15.52 -52.08
CA ASN A 670 26.80 -16.65 -52.75
C ASN A 670 25.27 -16.70 -52.64
N PHE A 671 24.63 -15.72 -53.29
CA PHE A 671 23.23 -15.84 -53.73
C PHE A 671 23.15 -16.11 -55.24
N SER A 672 22.17 -16.91 -55.64
CA SER A 672 21.85 -17.21 -57.05
C SER A 672 21.41 -15.95 -57.81
N PRO A 673 21.48 -15.93 -59.15
CA PRO A 673 21.18 -14.73 -59.95
C PRO A 673 19.79 -14.15 -59.71
N GLN A 674 18.77 -14.99 -59.49
CA GLN A 674 17.39 -14.55 -59.21
C GLN A 674 17.24 -13.87 -57.84
N LEU A 675 18.09 -14.19 -56.86
CA LEU A 675 18.05 -13.59 -55.51
C LEU A 675 18.77 -12.23 -55.45
N LYS A 676 19.61 -11.90 -56.44
CA LYS A 676 20.24 -10.57 -56.52
C LYS A 676 19.29 -9.48 -57.00
N GLU A 677 18.26 -9.84 -57.77
CA GLU A 677 17.22 -8.89 -58.22
C GLU A 677 16.32 -8.45 -57.06
N ILE A 678 15.92 -9.38 -56.18
CA ILE A 678 15.07 -9.10 -55.00
C ILE A 678 15.82 -8.33 -53.90
N HIS A 679 17.16 -8.46 -53.83
CA HIS A 679 17.99 -7.76 -52.84
C HIS A 679 18.20 -6.26 -53.13
N SER A 680 17.72 -5.75 -54.26
CA SER A 680 17.83 -4.33 -54.63
C SER A 680 16.69 -3.46 -54.09
N THR A 681 15.61 -4.06 -53.59
CA THR A 681 14.42 -3.37 -53.11
C THR A 681 14.60 -2.94 -51.66
N SER A 682 14.47 -1.64 -51.40
CA SER A 682 14.69 -1.04 -50.08
C SER A 682 13.65 -1.55 -49.06
N ARG A 683 13.99 -1.60 -47.76
CA ARG A 683 13.08 -2.00 -46.66
C ARG A 683 11.68 -1.36 -46.77
N LYS A 684 11.64 -0.11 -47.24
CA LYS A 684 10.42 0.65 -47.47
C LYS A 684 9.53 0.03 -48.55
N GLU A 685 10.10 -0.47 -49.63
CA GLU A 685 9.33 -1.14 -50.70
C GLU A 685 8.82 -2.51 -50.24
N LEU A 686 9.57 -3.22 -49.42
CA LEU A 686 9.16 -4.50 -48.84
C LEU A 686 7.99 -4.32 -47.85
N GLU A 687 8.05 -3.29 -46.99
CA GLU A 687 6.94 -2.92 -46.10
C GLU A 687 5.71 -2.45 -46.90
N LEU A 688 5.89 -1.63 -47.95
CA LEU A 688 4.79 -1.18 -48.82
C LEU A 688 4.12 -2.34 -49.58
N THR A 689 4.89 -3.34 -50.00
CA THR A 689 4.36 -4.51 -50.71
C THR A 689 3.56 -5.40 -49.77
N ILE A 690 4.03 -5.59 -48.53
CA ILE A 690 3.31 -6.32 -47.49
C ILE A 690 2.00 -5.61 -47.13
N ASP A 691 2.02 -4.28 -47.01
CA ASP A 691 0.82 -3.49 -46.73
C ASP A 691 -0.20 -3.50 -47.88
N ALA A 692 0.27 -3.46 -49.13
CA ALA A 692 -0.59 -3.60 -50.31
C ALA A 692 -1.29 -4.97 -50.35
N LEU A 693 -0.55 -6.05 -50.09
CA LEU A 693 -1.10 -7.41 -50.02
C LEU A 693 -2.06 -7.60 -48.84
N ASN A 694 -1.77 -7.00 -47.68
CA ASN A 694 -2.71 -7.02 -46.55
C ASN A 694 -3.98 -6.22 -46.85
N LYS A 695 -3.90 -5.13 -47.62
CA LYS A 695 -5.08 -4.39 -48.09
C LYS A 695 -5.93 -5.21 -49.05
N GLU A 696 -5.32 -5.91 -50.01
CA GLU A 696 -6.04 -6.83 -50.91
C GLU A 696 -6.67 -8.00 -50.15
N LEU A 697 -5.97 -8.54 -49.14
CA LEU A 697 -6.51 -9.58 -48.27
C LEU A 697 -7.74 -9.09 -47.48
N ASN A 698 -7.66 -7.87 -46.92
CA ASN A 698 -8.79 -7.26 -46.21
C ASN A 698 -9.96 -6.92 -47.14
N LEU A 699 -9.70 -6.48 -48.38
CA LEU A 699 -10.72 -6.29 -49.42
C LEU A 699 -11.35 -7.60 -49.89
N CYS A 700 -10.63 -8.72 -49.83
CA CYS A 700 -11.15 -10.05 -50.13
C CYS A 700 -11.96 -10.68 -48.98
N LEU A 701 -11.78 -10.18 -47.76
CA LEU A 701 -12.41 -10.62 -46.51
C LEU A 701 -13.70 -9.82 -46.17
N LEU A 702 -13.78 -8.55 -46.59
CA LEU A 702 -15.03 -7.78 -46.70
C LEU A 702 -15.89 -8.32 -47.86
#